data_AF-A0A9P1A8P4-F1
#
_entry.id   AF-A0A9P1A8P4-F1
#
_cell.length_a   1.000
_cell.length_b   1.000
_cell.length_c   1.000
_cell.angle_alpha   90.00
_cell.angle_beta   90.00
_cell.angle_gamma   90.00
#
_symmetry.space_group_name_H-M   'P 1'
#
loop_
_entity.id
_entity.type
_entity.pdbx_description
1 polymer ?
#
loop_
_entity_poly.entity_id
_entity_poly.type
_entity_poly.pdbx_seq_one_letter_code
_entity_poly.pdbx_strand_id
1 'polypeptide(L)'
;MEASSSVTAMQNIDETLSVQSDWHLALKEPISQFFVRVKPNKAEKSEYFDIQITKLVDEYGLAVLPGNGNIKTSEFTDVNLDEKKNLHITFQGKTTIFMPPSKSVRVAGLTSAPRVIDCSSGGITIVCADGSGKFVVSCAKTARLSKLLEGHLMDVYRCAYFPSGRVVLSAGMDMTLRIWTSNEGHCVRIFKGHRGPITGIGIIGVGRDVLSCSNDGTARMWCCNTSKTTETWKFDAGKCRDLRMSADRLRFAVICERALLSVIDLFGDKTRRDIPLPAQPSALCFSGDNHGEIVFVGFGNGHVAAYSVVRKCQVGDIDTRRGCVNSLKFHKGRLICAFETGSVLVYQLPPLPSDSSTTAPPNIIAAEYELTGPDCDPIYDVAVRESTVYTCCRDGLVRIMSCLRPLHSLYLTQIRWKTVKFKPKIAKTRPLKTASAQALDHFDFYYGPLFGKKWPSIRLGLLSPNRYLAVMNTMSRNWQAHEEILADMGSRDFLAGIRGKNDHGVIETKRKAVEERANEETLRVKQEIAIPSTSSEPSEEALDAEQESIFRSAAGLGEFRASPGELSSGSLQMGKGPINNTNVEVTGFEGEGVRIPKRDHFMYYPTNLRVRAFERAVLLDFPAPMKDEVGVPSYWLLDGGSLLPVLALGLQSDDSLLDMCAAPGGKSLLAALSGLPSKIVCNDFKLARLGQLKRALMTYVPEDSETIEKFVLKRKDASDVKTWDEFEAYDKVLADVPCSTDRLSVSTDDGNIFSTDATQQRLGLPVLQTKILVNALRSVKVGGSVVYSTCTLSPSQNEAVVENAVAIVRKDFGIETVEESLHQLVSHMTASGLYRFHDTPLGALVVPFLPSNFGPMYICKLTRLQ
;
A
#
# COMPACT_ATOMS: atom_id res chain seq x y z
N MET A 1 -47.20 -16.25 38.87
CA MET A 1 -46.76 -14.85 39.03
C MET A 1 -45.24 -14.87 39.07
N GLU A 2 -44.59 -14.90 37.90
CA GLU A 2 -43.13 -14.79 37.84
C GLU A 2 -42.79 -13.30 37.96
N ALA A 3 -42.09 -12.96 39.04
CA ALA A 3 -41.64 -11.61 39.30
C ALA A 3 -40.68 -11.17 38.18
N SER A 4 -41.15 -10.28 37.30
CA SER A 4 -40.31 -9.55 36.38
C SER A 4 -39.32 -8.71 37.18
N SER A 5 -38.11 -9.22 37.40
CA SER A 5 -37.00 -8.40 37.86
C SER A 5 -36.74 -7.36 36.77
N SER A 6 -37.32 -6.16 36.93
CA SER A 6 -37.16 -5.05 36.02
C SER A 6 -35.71 -4.57 36.11
N VAL A 7 -34.84 -5.14 35.28
CA VAL A 7 -33.52 -4.55 35.01
C VAL A 7 -33.80 -3.19 34.40
N THR A 8 -33.55 -2.13 35.16
CA THR A 8 -33.73 -0.77 34.68
C THR A 8 -32.72 -0.53 33.56
N ALA A 9 -33.21 -0.31 32.34
CA ALA A 9 -32.34 -0.04 31.20
C ALA A 9 -31.48 1.20 31.50
N MET A 10 -30.22 1.14 31.07
CA MET A 10 -29.31 2.27 31.18
C MET A 10 -29.79 3.41 30.27
N GLN A 11 -30.41 4.43 30.85
CA GLN A 11 -30.85 5.61 30.13
C GLN A 11 -29.67 6.50 29.78
N ASN A 12 -29.38 6.65 28.50
CA ASN A 12 -28.44 7.66 28.02
C ASN A 12 -29.21 8.79 27.34
N ILE A 13 -28.96 10.02 27.75
CA ILE A 13 -29.61 11.20 27.18
C ILE A 13 -28.56 11.98 26.41
N ASP A 14 -28.78 12.19 25.11
CA ASP A 14 -27.91 13.01 24.29
C ASP A 14 -28.26 14.49 24.48
N GLU A 15 -27.33 15.27 25.02
CA GLU A 15 -27.45 16.72 25.00
C GLU A 15 -27.08 17.23 23.62
N THR A 16 -28.12 17.44 22.81
CA THR A 16 -27.96 17.68 21.39
C THR A 16 -27.31 19.03 21.13
N LEU A 17 -26.04 19.00 20.76
CA LEU A 17 -25.37 20.08 20.06
C LEU A 17 -25.65 19.94 18.57
N SER A 18 -25.91 21.06 17.89
CA SER A 18 -26.00 21.11 16.43
C SER A 18 -25.39 22.42 15.95
N VAL A 19 -24.57 22.36 14.90
CA VAL A 19 -23.96 23.55 14.30
C VAL A 19 -24.76 23.95 13.06
N GLN A 20 -24.82 25.26 12.78
CA GLN A 20 -25.32 25.81 11.51
C GLN A 20 -24.75 25.04 10.30
N SER A 21 -25.57 24.58 9.36
CA SER A 21 -25.17 23.61 8.31
C SER A 21 -24.03 24.09 7.40
N ASP A 22 -23.99 25.38 7.09
CA ASP A 22 -23.01 26.04 6.22
C ASP A 22 -21.80 26.62 6.97
N TRP A 23 -21.59 26.26 8.24
CA TRP A 23 -20.46 26.74 9.06
C TRP A 23 -19.09 26.57 8.39
N HIS A 24 -18.91 25.50 7.61
CA HIS A 24 -17.69 25.19 6.88
C HIS A 24 -17.45 26.12 5.67
N LEU A 25 -18.49 26.77 5.12
CA LEU A 25 -18.35 27.81 4.10
C LEU A 25 -17.90 29.13 4.73
N ALA A 26 -18.44 29.47 5.92
CA ALA A 26 -18.01 30.62 6.70
C ALA A 26 -16.51 30.52 7.06
N LEU A 27 -15.93 29.32 7.08
CA LEU A 27 -14.51 29.11 7.33
C LEU A 27 -13.56 29.68 6.26
N LYS A 28 -14.04 30.20 5.14
CA LYS A 28 -13.17 30.87 4.15
C LYS A 28 -12.65 32.23 4.64
N GLU A 29 -13.38 32.87 5.56
CA GLU A 29 -13.04 34.19 6.06
C GLU A 29 -12.07 34.12 7.26
N PRO A 30 -11.22 35.14 7.47
CA PRO A 30 -10.26 35.19 8.58
C PRO A 30 -10.95 35.29 9.94
N ILE A 31 -12.10 35.97 9.99
CA ILE A 31 -13.02 35.96 11.12
C ILE A 31 -14.29 35.29 10.63
N SER A 32 -14.58 34.09 11.12
CA SER A 32 -15.80 33.36 10.78
C SER A 32 -16.81 33.47 11.90
N GLN A 33 -18.06 33.79 11.57
CA GLN A 33 -19.17 33.79 12.50
C GLN A 33 -20.25 32.81 12.04
N PHE A 34 -20.73 31.99 12.96
CA PHE A 34 -21.84 31.05 12.74
C PHE A 34 -22.47 30.68 14.09
N PHE A 35 -23.68 30.14 14.08
CA PHE A 35 -24.38 29.78 15.32
C PHE A 35 -24.31 28.28 15.65
N VAL A 36 -24.36 27.98 16.94
CA VAL A 36 -24.56 26.64 17.48
C VAL A 36 -25.83 26.61 18.29
N ARG A 37 -26.64 25.61 17.99
CA ARG A 37 -27.90 25.33 18.66
C ARG A 37 -27.68 24.23 19.70
N VAL A 38 -28.01 24.55 20.94
CA VAL A 38 -28.07 23.59 22.05
C VAL A 38 -29.54 23.28 22.33
N LYS A 39 -29.86 22.00 22.51
CA LYS A 39 -31.17 21.58 23.04
C LYS A 39 -30.98 20.84 24.36
N PRO A 40 -31.02 21.55 25.51
CA PRO A 40 -30.81 20.96 26.82
C PRO A 40 -31.83 19.87 27.17
N ASN A 41 -31.46 19.01 28.12
CA ASN A 41 -32.35 17.97 28.61
C ASN A 41 -33.66 18.58 29.18
N LYS A 42 -34.84 18.11 28.73
CA LYS A 42 -36.19 18.59 29.10
C LYS A 42 -36.58 20.02 28.67
N ALA A 43 -35.78 20.72 27.87
CA ALA A 43 -36.15 22.02 27.33
C ALA A 43 -36.99 21.89 26.04
N GLU A 44 -38.14 22.59 25.99
CA GLU A 44 -38.96 22.69 24.77
C GLU A 44 -38.34 23.61 23.71
N LYS A 45 -37.62 24.64 24.17
CA LYS A 45 -36.96 25.64 23.32
C LYS A 45 -35.49 25.30 23.14
N SER A 46 -34.96 25.63 21.96
CA SER A 46 -33.54 25.54 21.68
C SER A 46 -32.88 26.89 21.85
N GLU A 47 -31.67 26.88 22.39
CA GLU A 47 -30.86 28.06 22.59
C GLU A 47 -29.83 28.15 21.47
N TYR A 48 -29.56 29.36 21.00
CA TYR A 48 -28.62 29.63 19.92
C TYR A 48 -27.49 30.49 20.47
N PHE A 49 -26.27 30.07 20.20
CA PHE A 49 -25.05 30.75 20.64
C PHE A 49 -24.22 31.10 19.41
N ASP A 50 -23.83 32.36 19.32
CA ASP A 50 -22.92 32.81 18.27
C ASP A 50 -21.50 32.36 18.59
N ILE A 51 -20.87 31.70 17.61
CA ILE A 51 -19.47 31.34 17.64
C ILE A 51 -18.72 32.25 16.69
N GLN A 52 -17.68 32.89 17.21
CA GLN A 52 -16.71 33.60 16.40
C GLN A 52 -15.38 32.86 16.45
N ILE A 53 -14.91 32.39 15.29
CA ILE A 53 -13.60 31.76 15.12
C ILE A 53 -12.66 32.74 14.44
N THR A 54 -11.56 33.06 15.12
CA THR A 54 -10.49 33.87 14.55
C THR A 54 -9.37 32.95 14.08
N LYS A 55 -9.01 33.05 12.80
CA LYS A 55 -7.92 32.29 12.19
C LYS A 55 -6.68 33.16 12.05
N LEU A 56 -5.53 32.52 11.97
CA LEU A 56 -4.29 33.19 11.56
C LEU A 56 -4.42 33.60 10.10
N VAL A 57 -3.69 34.62 9.69
CA VAL A 57 -3.69 35.12 8.30
C VAL A 57 -2.27 35.02 7.76
N ASP A 58 -2.10 34.53 6.52
CA ASP A 58 -0.79 34.51 5.86
C ASP A 58 -0.40 35.88 5.26
N GLU A 59 0.79 35.97 4.68
CA GLU A 59 1.33 37.19 4.05
C GLU A 59 0.46 37.73 2.91
N TYR A 60 -0.49 36.93 2.40
CA TYR A 60 -1.39 37.28 1.30
C TYR A 60 -2.83 37.59 1.76
N GLY A 61 -3.10 37.60 3.07
CA GLY A 61 -4.42 37.91 3.60
C GLY A 61 -5.38 36.72 3.66
N LEU A 62 -4.91 35.48 3.41
CA LEU A 62 -5.72 34.27 3.45
C LEU A 62 -5.72 33.62 4.83
N ALA A 63 -6.85 33.06 5.21
CA ALA A 63 -7.02 32.43 6.51
C ALA A 63 -6.30 31.08 6.61
N VAL A 64 -5.35 30.99 7.55
CA VAL A 64 -4.54 29.82 7.89
C VAL A 64 -5.12 29.11 9.11
N LEU A 65 -5.30 27.79 9.00
CA LEU A 65 -5.75 26.90 10.09
C LEU A 65 -4.54 26.46 10.93
N PRO A 66 -4.68 26.20 12.24
CA PRO A 66 -5.90 26.11 13.06
C PRO A 66 -6.43 27.48 13.53
N GLY A 67 -7.65 27.51 14.09
CA GLY A 67 -8.28 28.73 14.63
C GLY A 67 -8.98 28.48 15.96
N ASN A 68 -8.97 29.46 16.85
CA ASN A 68 -9.65 29.36 18.14
C ASN A 68 -10.97 30.15 18.09
N GLY A 69 -12.02 29.53 18.61
CA GLY A 69 -13.34 30.13 18.77
C GLY A 69 -13.59 30.57 20.20
N ASN A 70 -14.36 31.64 20.37
CA ASN A 70 -14.87 32.05 21.67
C ASN A 70 -16.40 32.07 21.65
N ILE A 71 -17.01 31.60 22.75
CA ILE A 71 -18.45 31.71 23.02
C ILE A 71 -18.62 32.47 24.34
N LYS A 72 -19.57 33.39 24.40
CA LYS A 72 -19.79 34.32 25.53
C LYS A 72 -20.46 33.68 26.77
N THR A 73 -20.26 32.39 27.03
CA THR A 73 -20.97 31.65 28.10
C THR A 73 -20.06 30.64 28.78
N SER A 74 -20.19 30.51 30.11
CA SER A 74 -19.36 29.63 30.96
C SER A 74 -19.57 28.13 30.76
N GLU A 75 -20.64 27.72 30.06
CA GLU A 75 -20.96 26.30 29.80
C GLU A 75 -20.13 25.69 28.66
N PHE A 76 -19.59 26.53 27.78
CA PHE A 76 -18.68 26.14 26.72
C PHE A 76 -17.24 26.35 27.21
N THR A 77 -16.47 25.27 27.27
CA THR A 77 -15.12 25.31 27.85
C THR A 77 -14.03 25.43 26.79
N ASP A 78 -14.28 24.94 25.57
CA ASP A 78 -13.31 25.00 24.47
C ASP A 78 -14.01 24.95 23.11
N VAL A 79 -13.60 25.82 22.19
CA VAL A 79 -14.04 25.81 20.78
C VAL A 79 -12.80 25.99 19.91
N ASN A 80 -12.48 24.97 19.13
CA ASN A 80 -11.24 24.95 18.35
C ASN A 80 -11.47 24.32 16.97
N LEU A 81 -10.83 24.88 15.96
CA LEU A 81 -10.82 24.37 14.60
C LEU A 81 -9.46 23.74 14.29
N ASP A 82 -9.45 22.44 14.02
CA ASP A 82 -8.21 21.71 13.73
C ASP A 82 -7.67 21.94 12.30
N GLU A 83 -6.44 21.48 12.06
CA GLU A 83 -5.77 21.57 10.75
C GLU A 83 -6.50 20.82 9.61
N LYS A 84 -7.47 19.95 9.94
CA LYS A 84 -8.29 19.18 9.00
C LYS A 84 -9.68 19.81 8.79
N LYS A 85 -9.92 21.02 9.30
CA LYS A 85 -11.21 21.73 9.26
C LYS A 85 -12.31 21.06 10.09
N ASN A 86 -11.97 20.24 11.09
CA ASN A 86 -12.96 19.73 12.03
C ASN A 86 -13.10 20.71 13.19
N LEU A 87 -14.34 20.98 13.56
CA LEU A 87 -14.69 21.89 14.64
C LEU A 87 -14.92 21.08 15.92
N HIS A 88 -14.11 21.34 16.92
CA HIS A 88 -14.18 20.74 18.25
C HIS A 88 -14.93 21.70 19.15
N ILE A 89 -16.07 21.28 19.69
CA ILE A 89 -16.85 22.07 20.64
C ILE A 89 -16.98 21.26 21.92
N THR A 90 -16.49 21.83 23.01
CA THR A 90 -16.62 21.23 24.34
C THR A 90 -17.69 21.97 25.14
N PHE A 91 -18.80 21.27 25.37
CA PHE A 91 -19.94 21.76 26.15
C PHE A 91 -20.08 20.86 27.39
N GLN A 92 -20.19 21.47 28.58
CA GLN A 92 -20.32 20.75 29.85
C GLN A 92 -19.29 19.60 30.04
N GLY A 93 -18.05 19.83 29.59
CA GLY A 93 -16.94 18.87 29.72
C GLY A 93 -16.93 17.71 28.72
N LYS A 94 -17.82 17.70 27.72
CA LYS A 94 -17.82 16.72 26.62
C LYS A 94 -17.54 17.39 25.28
N THR A 95 -16.61 16.82 24.52
CA THR A 95 -16.22 17.36 23.21
C THR A 95 -16.95 16.61 22.10
N THR A 96 -17.73 17.34 21.30
CA THR A 96 -18.29 16.86 20.03
C THR A 96 -17.44 17.40 18.88
N ILE A 97 -17.08 16.52 17.95
CA ILE A 97 -16.29 16.88 16.76
C ILE A 97 -17.22 16.96 15.55
N PHE A 98 -17.43 18.19 15.06
CA PHE A 98 -18.18 18.45 13.84
C PHE A 98 -17.27 18.31 12.63
N MET A 99 -17.60 17.39 11.75
CA MET A 99 -16.79 17.09 10.58
C MET A 99 -17.55 17.42 9.29
N PRO A 100 -17.01 18.31 8.44
CA PRO A 100 -17.54 18.54 7.11
C PRO A 100 -17.19 17.36 6.17
N PRO A 101 -17.92 17.17 5.07
CA PRO A 101 -17.57 16.15 4.10
C PRO A 101 -16.20 16.44 3.48
N SER A 102 -15.31 15.44 3.47
CA SER A 102 -14.02 15.57 2.79
C SER A 102 -14.19 15.68 1.28
N LYS A 103 -15.23 15.02 0.76
CA LYS A 103 -15.62 15.07 -0.65
C LYS A 103 -17.12 14.84 -0.77
N SER A 104 -17.76 15.61 -1.64
CA SER A 104 -19.16 15.40 -2.05
C SER A 104 -19.16 15.14 -3.55
N VAL A 105 -19.74 14.01 -3.99
CA VAL A 105 -19.71 13.65 -5.41
C VAL A 105 -21.07 13.16 -5.88
N ARG A 106 -21.47 13.63 -7.06
CA ARG A 106 -22.60 13.05 -7.79
C ARG A 106 -22.13 11.82 -8.54
N VAL A 107 -22.73 10.67 -8.24
CA VAL A 107 -22.37 9.40 -8.89
C VAL A 107 -22.93 9.40 -10.30
N ALA A 108 -22.05 9.29 -11.29
CA ALA A 108 -22.45 9.27 -12.70
C ALA A 108 -23.28 8.01 -13.01
N GLY A 109 -24.33 8.18 -13.84
CA GLY A 109 -25.19 7.07 -14.29
C GLY A 109 -26.49 6.89 -13.49
N LEU A 110 -26.62 7.49 -12.30
CA LEU A 110 -27.89 7.55 -11.58
C LEU A 110 -28.79 8.64 -12.16
N THR A 111 -30.09 8.34 -12.24
CA THR A 111 -31.13 9.26 -12.74
C THR A 111 -31.89 9.95 -11.61
N SER A 112 -31.84 9.40 -10.39
CA SER A 112 -32.40 9.99 -9.18
C SER A 112 -31.46 9.85 -7.99
N ALA A 113 -31.87 10.35 -6.82
CA ALA A 113 -31.04 10.31 -5.62
C ALA A 113 -30.75 8.86 -5.17
N PRO A 114 -29.49 8.54 -4.80
CA PRO A 114 -29.15 7.20 -4.33
C PRO A 114 -29.85 6.90 -3.02
N ARG A 115 -30.60 5.80 -2.98
CA ARG A 115 -31.36 5.32 -1.80
C ARG A 115 -30.53 4.41 -0.91
N VAL A 116 -29.57 3.70 -1.50
CA VAL A 116 -28.73 2.74 -0.80
C VAL A 116 -27.30 2.81 -1.31
N ILE A 117 -26.37 2.57 -0.40
CA ILE A 117 -24.94 2.53 -0.68
C ILE A 117 -24.28 1.36 0.07
N ASP A 118 -23.33 0.69 -0.59
CA ASP A 118 -22.42 -0.23 0.10
C ASP A 118 -21.01 -0.18 -0.52
N CYS A 119 -20.02 -0.64 0.22
CA CYS A 119 -18.61 -0.58 -0.15
C CYS A 119 -17.95 -1.95 -0.19
N SER A 120 -17.07 -2.15 -1.17
CA SER A 120 -16.37 -3.42 -1.39
C SER A 120 -15.42 -3.77 -0.25
N SER A 121 -15.06 -5.05 -0.14
CA SER A 121 -14.07 -5.54 0.84
C SER A 121 -12.71 -4.86 0.72
N GLY A 122 -12.28 -4.52 -0.48
CA GLY A 122 -11.04 -3.79 -0.74
C GLY A 122 -11.15 -2.26 -0.66
N GLY A 123 -12.34 -1.69 -0.43
CA GLY A 123 -12.53 -0.23 -0.36
C GLY A 123 -12.31 0.53 -1.68
N ILE A 124 -12.14 -0.17 -2.80
CA ILE A 124 -11.86 0.42 -4.12
C ILE A 124 -13.14 0.87 -4.80
N THR A 125 -14.21 0.09 -4.68
CA THR A 125 -15.50 0.33 -5.31
C THR A 125 -16.61 0.51 -4.29
N ILE A 126 -17.55 1.39 -4.63
CA ILE A 126 -18.85 1.57 -3.98
C ILE A 126 -19.95 1.14 -4.95
N VAL A 127 -21.07 0.65 -4.43
CA VAL A 127 -22.30 0.46 -5.21
C VAL A 127 -23.35 1.40 -4.68
N CYS A 128 -24.07 2.04 -5.59
CA CYS A 128 -25.18 2.90 -5.26
C CYS A 128 -26.37 2.53 -6.13
N ALA A 129 -27.57 2.56 -5.57
CA ALA A 129 -28.81 2.36 -6.32
C ALA A 129 -29.75 3.54 -6.09
N ASP A 130 -30.50 3.92 -7.13
CA ASP A 130 -31.47 5.00 -7.04
C ASP A 130 -32.93 4.52 -7.03
N GLY A 131 -33.86 5.47 -6.90
CA GLY A 131 -35.31 5.20 -6.90
C GLY A 131 -35.84 4.76 -8.26
N SER A 132 -35.13 5.01 -9.36
CA SER A 132 -35.58 4.56 -10.69
C SER A 132 -35.19 3.12 -11.01
N GLY A 133 -34.53 2.42 -10.09
CA GLY A 133 -34.04 1.06 -10.30
C GLY A 133 -32.67 1.00 -10.97
N LYS A 134 -32.01 2.15 -11.23
CA LYS A 134 -30.63 2.14 -11.71
C LYS A 134 -29.69 1.80 -10.58
N PHE A 135 -28.79 0.87 -10.86
CA PHE A 135 -27.81 0.39 -9.91
C PHE A 135 -26.42 0.51 -10.52
N VAL A 136 -25.48 1.16 -9.83
CA VAL A 136 -24.17 1.50 -10.40
C VAL A 136 -23.05 1.07 -9.49
N VAL A 137 -21.99 0.52 -10.09
CA VAL A 137 -20.70 0.30 -9.44
C VAL A 137 -19.79 1.46 -9.82
N SER A 138 -19.26 2.15 -8.81
CA SER A 138 -18.40 3.33 -9.00
C SER A 138 -17.12 3.24 -8.18
N CYS A 139 -16.07 3.92 -8.63
CA CYS A 139 -14.81 4.01 -7.88
C CYS A 139 -15.00 4.86 -6.62
N ALA A 140 -14.60 4.38 -5.44
CA ALA A 140 -14.75 5.09 -4.18
C ALA A 140 -14.00 6.43 -4.14
N LYS A 141 -12.82 6.51 -4.80
CA LYS A 141 -11.97 7.73 -4.79
C LYS A 141 -12.47 8.79 -5.77
N THR A 142 -12.83 8.39 -6.99
CA THR A 142 -13.17 9.33 -8.07
C THR A 142 -14.67 9.50 -8.28
N ALA A 143 -15.49 8.60 -7.71
CA ALA A 143 -16.92 8.42 -8.00
C ALA A 143 -17.24 8.30 -9.50
N ARG A 144 -16.25 7.94 -10.31
CA ARG A 144 -16.45 7.67 -11.73
C ARG A 144 -17.19 6.34 -11.86
N LEU A 145 -18.22 6.35 -12.72
CA LEU A 145 -18.96 5.16 -13.09
C LEU A 145 -18.00 4.12 -13.66
N SER A 146 -18.00 2.93 -13.06
CA SER A 146 -17.29 1.76 -13.59
C SER A 146 -18.25 0.93 -14.44
N LYS A 147 -19.41 0.58 -13.88
CA LYS A 147 -20.42 -0.27 -14.51
C LYS A 147 -21.83 0.11 -14.09
N LEU A 148 -22.75 0.01 -15.05
CA LEU A 148 -24.18 0.14 -14.84
C LEU A 148 -24.79 -1.26 -14.79
N LEU A 149 -25.59 -1.52 -13.76
CA LEU A 149 -26.28 -2.78 -13.47
C LEU A 149 -27.75 -2.59 -13.79
N GLU A 150 -28.13 -2.81 -15.05
CA GLU A 150 -29.50 -2.61 -15.51
C GLU A 150 -30.33 -3.89 -15.32
N GLY A 151 -31.52 -3.74 -14.72
CA GLY A 151 -32.51 -4.83 -14.70
C GLY A 151 -33.53 -4.78 -13.58
N HIS A 152 -33.29 -4.02 -12.50
CA HIS A 152 -34.36 -3.70 -11.56
C HIS A 152 -35.38 -2.76 -12.21
N LEU A 153 -36.66 -3.02 -11.98
CA LEU A 153 -37.76 -2.28 -12.63
C LEU A 153 -38.26 -1.10 -11.79
N MET A 154 -37.90 -1.05 -10.51
CA MET A 154 -38.39 -0.10 -9.50
C MET A 154 -37.28 0.16 -8.47
N ASP A 155 -37.55 1.02 -7.48
CA ASP A 155 -36.65 1.38 -6.38
C ASP A 155 -35.90 0.18 -5.78
N VAL A 156 -34.59 0.32 -5.66
CA VAL A 156 -33.74 -0.65 -4.95
C VAL A 156 -33.57 -0.17 -3.51
N TYR A 157 -34.09 -0.94 -2.55
CA TYR A 157 -34.07 -0.58 -1.13
C TYR A 157 -32.81 -1.03 -0.42
N ARG A 158 -32.20 -2.14 -0.84
CA ARG A 158 -30.99 -2.69 -0.22
C ARG A 158 -29.99 -3.24 -1.23
N CYS A 159 -28.71 -3.04 -0.95
CA CYS A 159 -27.60 -3.67 -1.64
C CYS A 159 -26.51 -4.09 -0.65
N ALA A 160 -25.78 -5.15 -0.99
CA ALA A 160 -24.67 -5.65 -0.19
C ALA A 160 -23.61 -6.32 -1.07
N TYR A 161 -22.34 -6.00 -0.85
CA TYR A 161 -21.24 -6.77 -1.42
C TYR A 161 -21.14 -8.14 -0.76
N PHE A 162 -20.86 -9.16 -1.57
CA PHE A 162 -20.35 -10.42 -1.05
C PHE A 162 -18.94 -10.23 -0.48
N PRO A 163 -18.51 -11.05 0.51
CA PRO A 163 -17.16 -10.95 1.10
C PRO A 163 -16.03 -10.97 0.08
N SER A 164 -16.22 -11.66 -1.06
CA SER A 164 -15.26 -11.74 -2.16
C SER A 164 -15.05 -10.41 -2.90
N GLY A 165 -15.96 -9.44 -2.77
CA GLY A 165 -15.91 -8.15 -3.47
C GLY A 165 -16.20 -8.20 -4.97
N ARG A 166 -16.42 -9.39 -5.55
CA ARG A 166 -16.64 -9.59 -7.00
C ARG A 166 -18.11 -9.60 -7.40
N VAL A 167 -18.99 -9.75 -6.43
CA VAL A 167 -20.41 -9.98 -6.63
C VAL A 167 -21.19 -9.09 -5.68
N VAL A 168 -22.33 -8.61 -6.13
CA VAL A 168 -23.22 -7.73 -5.37
C VAL A 168 -24.62 -8.32 -5.33
N LEU A 169 -25.23 -8.30 -4.14
CA LEU A 169 -26.62 -8.63 -3.91
C LEU A 169 -27.44 -7.35 -3.89
N SER A 170 -28.58 -7.33 -4.57
CA SER A 170 -29.53 -6.21 -4.50
C SER A 170 -30.97 -6.70 -4.38
N ALA A 171 -31.80 -5.90 -3.74
CA ALA A 171 -33.21 -6.16 -3.57
C ALA A 171 -34.00 -4.84 -3.57
N GLY A 172 -35.22 -4.90 -4.09
CA GLY A 172 -36.03 -3.70 -4.27
C GLY A 172 -37.53 -3.92 -4.22
N MET A 173 -38.22 -2.87 -4.65
CA MET A 173 -39.67 -2.78 -4.73
C MET A 173 -40.27 -3.71 -5.79
N ASP A 174 -39.47 -4.13 -6.77
CA ASP A 174 -39.86 -5.11 -7.79
C ASP A 174 -40.04 -6.55 -7.27
N MET A 175 -39.93 -6.75 -5.95
CA MET A 175 -40.09 -8.03 -5.24
C MET A 175 -39.05 -9.08 -5.63
N THR A 176 -37.98 -8.68 -6.32
CA THR A 176 -36.90 -9.58 -6.74
C THR A 176 -35.62 -9.32 -5.97
N LEU A 177 -34.93 -10.41 -5.67
CA LEU A 177 -33.55 -10.38 -5.20
C LEU A 177 -32.66 -10.73 -6.40
N ARG A 178 -31.57 -9.98 -6.60
CA ARG A 178 -30.69 -10.16 -7.77
C ARG A 178 -29.24 -10.21 -7.36
N ILE A 179 -28.47 -11.04 -8.06
CA ILE A 179 -27.02 -11.16 -7.91
C ILE A 179 -26.36 -10.65 -9.17
N TRP A 180 -25.38 -9.76 -8.99
CA TRP A 180 -24.67 -9.07 -10.07
C TRP A 180 -23.18 -9.33 -10.00
N THR A 181 -22.54 -9.51 -11.15
CA THR A 181 -21.09 -9.43 -11.24
C THR A 181 -20.65 -7.96 -11.18
N SER A 182 -19.74 -7.61 -10.28
CA SER A 182 -19.25 -6.22 -10.17
C SER A 182 -18.43 -5.76 -11.37
N ASN A 183 -17.78 -6.70 -12.07
CA ASN A 183 -16.84 -6.41 -13.17
C ASN A 183 -17.53 -6.31 -14.54
N GLU A 184 -18.41 -7.25 -14.84
CA GLU A 184 -19.08 -7.34 -16.15
C GLU A 184 -20.42 -6.60 -16.16
N GLY A 185 -21.02 -6.44 -14.99
CA GLY A 185 -22.30 -5.77 -14.80
C GLY A 185 -23.53 -6.62 -15.11
N HIS A 186 -23.35 -7.91 -15.38
CA HIS A 186 -24.44 -8.82 -15.70
C HIS A 186 -25.18 -9.32 -14.45
N CYS A 187 -26.50 -9.50 -14.60
CA CYS A 187 -27.33 -10.18 -13.61
C CYS A 187 -27.14 -11.70 -13.74
N VAL A 188 -26.48 -12.31 -12.76
CA VAL A 188 -26.17 -13.75 -12.77
C VAL A 188 -27.39 -14.57 -12.36
N ARG A 189 -28.12 -14.10 -11.35
CA ARG A 189 -29.28 -14.80 -10.78
C ARG A 189 -30.36 -13.83 -10.36
N ILE A 190 -31.60 -14.26 -10.52
CA ILE A 190 -32.82 -13.58 -10.08
C ILE A 190 -33.60 -14.56 -9.22
N PHE A 191 -33.92 -14.17 -7.99
CA PHE A 191 -34.77 -14.93 -7.10
C PHE A 191 -36.16 -14.30 -7.09
N LYS A 192 -37.16 -15.09 -7.48
CA LYS A 192 -38.57 -14.71 -7.49
C LYS A 192 -39.33 -15.55 -6.48
N GLY A 193 -40.20 -14.94 -5.70
CA GLY A 193 -41.10 -15.66 -4.79
C GLY A 193 -41.68 -14.84 -3.64
N HIS A 194 -41.06 -13.71 -3.29
CA HIS A 194 -41.68 -12.73 -2.39
C HIS A 194 -42.92 -12.12 -3.04
N ARG A 195 -43.92 -11.80 -2.20
CA ARG A 195 -45.21 -11.21 -2.63
C ARG A 195 -45.32 -9.72 -2.34
N GLY A 196 -44.25 -9.13 -1.80
CA GLY A 196 -44.16 -7.71 -1.51
C GLY A 196 -42.72 -7.21 -1.67
N PRO A 197 -42.52 -5.89 -1.60
CA PRO A 197 -41.19 -5.28 -1.66
C PRO A 197 -40.20 -5.89 -0.68
N ILE A 198 -38.96 -6.10 -1.12
CA ILE A 198 -37.88 -6.63 -0.27
C ILE A 198 -37.19 -5.45 0.42
N THR A 199 -37.21 -5.43 1.74
CA THR A 199 -36.77 -4.30 2.58
C THR A 199 -35.42 -4.53 3.25
N GLY A 200 -35.00 -5.79 3.39
CA GLY A 200 -33.76 -6.18 4.05
C GLY A 200 -33.10 -7.37 3.37
N ILE A 201 -31.76 -7.43 3.45
CA ILE A 201 -30.96 -8.54 2.90
C ILE A 201 -29.83 -8.94 3.85
N GLY A 202 -29.45 -10.22 3.77
CA GLY A 202 -28.34 -10.79 4.52
C GLY A 202 -27.55 -11.77 3.67
N ILE A 203 -26.24 -11.86 3.90
CA ILE A 203 -25.36 -12.83 3.24
C ILE A 203 -24.83 -13.79 4.31
N ILE A 204 -24.99 -15.10 4.08
CA ILE A 204 -24.58 -16.16 5.01
C ILE A 204 -23.25 -16.76 4.56
N GLY A 205 -22.28 -16.84 5.49
CA GLY A 205 -20.95 -17.41 5.23
C GLY A 205 -20.23 -16.76 4.06
N VAL A 206 -19.72 -17.59 3.13
CA VAL A 206 -19.03 -17.15 1.91
C VAL A 206 -20.01 -16.71 0.80
N GLY A 207 -21.32 -16.77 1.05
CA GLY A 207 -22.36 -16.40 0.08
C GLY A 207 -23.00 -17.57 -0.67
N ARG A 208 -22.94 -18.78 -0.11
CA ARG A 208 -23.67 -19.95 -0.64
C ARG A 208 -25.18 -19.74 -0.57
N ASP A 209 -25.63 -19.16 0.54
CA ASP A 209 -27.02 -18.85 0.80
C ASP A 209 -27.18 -17.37 1.17
N VAL A 210 -28.32 -16.79 0.80
CA VAL A 210 -28.67 -15.40 1.07
C VAL A 210 -30.02 -15.30 1.73
N LEU A 211 -30.22 -14.26 2.52
CA LEU A 211 -31.47 -13.95 3.20
C LEU A 211 -32.10 -12.69 2.61
N SER A 212 -33.42 -12.68 2.63
CA SER A 212 -34.21 -11.49 2.35
C SER A 212 -35.41 -11.40 3.29
N CYS A 213 -35.81 -10.18 3.66
CA CYS A 213 -37.08 -9.92 4.32
C CYS A 213 -37.95 -8.99 3.49
N SER A 214 -39.27 -9.12 3.63
CA SER A 214 -40.22 -8.43 2.77
C SER A 214 -41.42 -7.87 3.53
N ASN A 215 -42.07 -6.89 2.91
CA ASN A 215 -43.37 -6.39 3.30
C ASN A 215 -44.48 -7.44 3.24
N ASP A 216 -44.24 -8.63 2.68
CA ASP A 216 -45.17 -9.77 2.78
C ASP A 216 -45.20 -10.43 4.17
N GLY A 217 -44.40 -9.93 5.12
CA GLY A 217 -44.32 -10.46 6.49
C GLY A 217 -43.50 -11.74 6.59
N THR A 218 -42.69 -12.04 5.56
CA THR A 218 -41.82 -13.21 5.55
C THR A 218 -40.35 -12.85 5.41
N ALA A 219 -39.51 -13.63 6.07
CA ALA A 219 -38.09 -13.74 5.75
C ALA A 219 -37.84 -15.06 5.03
N ARG A 220 -36.96 -15.06 4.05
CA ARG A 220 -36.65 -16.23 3.23
C ARG A 220 -35.15 -16.43 3.10
N MET A 221 -34.74 -17.70 3.10
CA MET A 221 -33.40 -18.13 2.76
C MET A 221 -33.39 -18.72 1.35
N TRP A 222 -32.39 -18.35 0.57
CA TRP A 222 -32.26 -18.73 -0.83
C TRP A 222 -30.91 -19.38 -1.07
N CYS A 223 -30.92 -20.50 -1.79
CA CYS A 223 -29.67 -21.10 -2.24
C CYS A 223 -29.24 -20.46 -3.56
N CYS A 224 -28.03 -19.89 -3.60
CA CYS A 224 -27.52 -19.19 -4.78
C CYS A 224 -27.35 -20.11 -6.00
N ASN A 225 -27.10 -21.40 -5.78
CA ASN A 225 -26.88 -22.38 -6.86
C ASN A 225 -28.18 -22.74 -7.58
N THR A 226 -29.25 -23.01 -6.82
CA THR A 226 -30.53 -23.49 -7.36
C THR A 226 -31.55 -22.36 -7.58
N SER A 227 -31.29 -21.17 -7.04
CA SER A 227 -32.22 -20.02 -7.05
C SER A 227 -33.59 -20.31 -6.42
N LYS A 228 -33.68 -21.34 -5.58
CA LYS A 228 -34.90 -21.73 -4.86
C LYS A 228 -34.83 -21.32 -3.40
N THR A 229 -36.01 -21.05 -2.83
CA THR A 229 -36.16 -20.84 -1.39
C THR A 229 -35.91 -22.15 -0.66
N THR A 230 -35.01 -22.15 0.32
CA THR A 230 -34.73 -23.29 1.19
C THR A 230 -35.59 -23.24 2.44
N GLU A 231 -35.66 -22.07 3.09
CA GLU A 231 -36.44 -21.86 4.31
C GLU A 231 -37.24 -20.57 4.26
N THR A 232 -38.37 -20.55 4.96
CA THR A 232 -39.27 -19.39 5.06
C THR A 232 -39.76 -19.24 6.48
N TRP A 233 -39.56 -18.06 7.05
CA TRP A 233 -40.08 -17.66 8.35
C TRP A 233 -41.23 -16.67 8.15
N LYS A 234 -42.35 -16.92 8.85
CA LYS A 234 -43.51 -16.02 8.85
C LYS A 234 -43.58 -15.27 10.18
N PHE A 235 -43.92 -13.99 10.09
CA PHE A 235 -44.08 -13.10 11.24
C PHE A 235 -45.51 -12.54 11.26
N ASP A 236 -46.25 -12.83 12.33
CA ASP A 236 -47.63 -12.34 12.49
C ASP A 236 -47.68 -10.85 12.89
N ALA A 237 -46.52 -10.26 13.17
CA ALA A 237 -46.33 -8.85 13.51
C ALA A 237 -46.35 -7.89 12.30
N GLY A 238 -46.78 -8.35 11.13
CA GLY A 238 -46.96 -7.53 9.93
C GLY A 238 -45.70 -7.42 9.07
N LYS A 239 -45.52 -6.28 8.39
CA LYS A 239 -44.46 -6.06 7.40
C LYS A 239 -43.07 -6.10 8.05
N CYS A 240 -42.11 -6.81 7.44
CA CYS A 240 -40.71 -6.75 7.87
C CYS A 240 -40.07 -5.46 7.35
N ARG A 241 -39.47 -4.63 8.21
CA ARG A 241 -38.91 -3.32 7.82
C ARG A 241 -37.41 -3.33 7.55
N ASP A 242 -36.64 -4.10 8.30
CA ASP A 242 -35.19 -4.26 8.05
C ASP A 242 -34.75 -5.67 8.49
N LEU A 243 -33.65 -6.14 7.91
CA LEU A 243 -33.00 -7.40 8.28
C LEU A 243 -31.50 -7.18 8.27
N ARG A 244 -30.80 -7.66 9.32
CA ARG A 244 -29.33 -7.71 9.35
C ARG A 244 -28.85 -9.07 9.83
N MET A 245 -27.63 -9.37 9.41
CA MET A 245 -26.84 -10.50 9.89
C MET A 245 -25.96 -10.07 11.06
N SER A 246 -25.76 -10.96 12.01
CA SER A 246 -24.71 -10.84 13.03
C SER A 246 -23.32 -10.88 12.39
N ALA A 247 -22.31 -10.35 13.09
CA ALA A 247 -20.93 -10.29 12.59
C ALA A 247 -20.35 -11.69 12.31
N ASP A 248 -20.67 -12.67 13.14
CA ASP A 248 -20.29 -14.09 13.01
C ASP A 248 -21.06 -14.84 11.91
N ARG A 249 -22.10 -14.22 11.32
CA ARG A 249 -22.97 -14.78 10.28
C ARG A 249 -23.77 -16.02 10.71
N LEU A 250 -23.93 -16.24 12.01
CA LEU A 250 -24.68 -17.39 12.55
C LEU A 250 -26.13 -17.06 12.87
N ARG A 251 -26.46 -15.77 13.01
CA ARG A 251 -27.79 -15.30 13.41
C ARG A 251 -28.23 -14.15 12.52
N PHE A 252 -29.55 -13.97 12.41
CA PHE A 252 -30.10 -12.77 11.80
C PHE A 252 -31.22 -12.19 12.67
N ALA A 253 -31.39 -10.89 12.56
CA ALA A 253 -32.45 -10.15 13.24
C ALA A 253 -33.37 -9.52 12.20
N VAL A 254 -34.66 -9.54 12.50
CA VAL A 254 -35.72 -8.91 11.70
C VAL A 254 -36.54 -8.03 12.62
N ILE A 255 -36.80 -6.81 12.18
CA ILE A 255 -37.78 -5.92 12.81
C ILE A 255 -39.06 -5.90 11.99
N CYS A 256 -40.20 -5.91 12.68
CA CYS A 256 -41.53 -5.85 12.08
C CYS A 256 -42.27 -4.58 12.48
N GLU A 257 -43.23 -4.18 11.66
CA GLU A 257 -44.05 -2.98 11.83
C GLU A 257 -44.79 -2.91 13.17
N ARG A 258 -45.34 -4.03 13.67
CA ARG A 258 -46.02 -4.08 14.98
C ARG A 258 -45.04 -4.26 16.14
N ALA A 259 -43.99 -3.44 16.16
CA ALA A 259 -43.05 -3.33 17.27
C ALA A 259 -42.50 -4.68 17.75
N LEU A 260 -42.03 -5.51 16.83
CA LEU A 260 -41.45 -6.81 17.14
C LEU A 260 -40.01 -6.88 16.60
N LEU A 261 -39.08 -7.32 17.45
CA LEU A 261 -37.75 -7.76 17.07
C LEU A 261 -37.69 -9.28 17.19
N SER A 262 -37.38 -9.96 16.09
CA SER A 262 -37.16 -11.41 16.07
C SER A 262 -35.72 -11.71 15.73
N VAL A 263 -35.03 -12.46 16.59
CA VAL A 263 -33.65 -12.94 16.37
C VAL A 263 -33.66 -14.44 16.20
N ILE A 264 -33.09 -14.92 15.10
CA ILE A 264 -33.15 -16.32 14.68
C ILE A 264 -31.74 -16.84 14.47
N ASP A 265 -31.44 -17.98 15.07
CA ASP A 265 -30.20 -18.73 14.84
C ASP A 265 -30.34 -19.55 13.55
N LEU A 266 -29.33 -19.52 12.67
CA LEU A 266 -29.37 -20.24 11.38
C LEU A 266 -28.91 -21.69 11.51
N PHE A 267 -28.00 -21.97 12.45
CA PHE A 267 -27.37 -23.26 12.66
C PHE A 267 -27.71 -23.80 14.06
N GLY A 268 -27.73 -25.13 14.23
CA GLY A 268 -28.15 -25.78 15.48
C GLY A 268 -29.68 -25.86 15.60
N ASP A 269 -30.21 -25.59 16.80
CA ASP A 269 -31.64 -25.72 17.13
C ASP A 269 -32.56 -24.68 16.47
N LYS A 270 -31.99 -23.78 15.65
CA LYS A 270 -32.70 -22.70 14.94
C LYS A 270 -33.64 -21.90 15.84
N THR A 271 -33.18 -21.60 17.05
CA THR A 271 -34.04 -20.96 18.04
C THR A 271 -34.47 -19.57 17.55
N ARG A 272 -35.76 -19.31 17.67
CA ARG A 272 -36.36 -18.00 17.40
C ARG A 272 -36.66 -17.31 18.72
N ARG A 273 -36.15 -16.08 18.87
CA ARG A 273 -36.35 -15.25 20.05
C ARG A 273 -37.09 -13.98 19.62
N ASP A 274 -38.33 -13.87 20.08
CA ASP A 274 -39.20 -12.73 19.81
C ASP A 274 -39.18 -11.78 21.02
N ILE A 275 -38.87 -10.50 20.77
CA ILE A 275 -38.70 -9.45 21.77
C ILE A 275 -39.65 -8.31 21.39
N PRO A 276 -40.64 -7.97 22.25
CA PRO A 276 -41.53 -6.85 22.00
C PRO A 276 -40.78 -5.52 22.16
N LEU A 277 -41.08 -4.56 21.29
CA LEU A 277 -40.48 -3.24 21.26
C LEU A 277 -41.48 -2.17 21.75
N PRO A 278 -41.00 -1.05 22.32
CA PRO A 278 -41.87 -0.01 22.87
C PRO A 278 -42.54 0.85 21.79
N ALA A 279 -41.96 0.92 20.59
CA ALA A 279 -42.44 1.75 19.49
C ALA A 279 -42.15 1.09 18.14
N GLN A 280 -42.62 1.71 17.06
CA GLN A 280 -42.37 1.23 15.71
C GLN A 280 -40.88 1.36 15.32
N PRO A 281 -40.20 0.23 15.02
CA PRO A 281 -38.79 0.26 14.66
C PRO A 281 -38.62 0.70 13.19
N SER A 282 -37.50 1.33 12.92
CA SER A 282 -37.13 1.85 11.59
C SER A 282 -35.87 1.21 11.03
N ALA A 283 -34.83 1.01 11.85
CA ALA A 283 -33.55 0.44 11.44
C ALA A 283 -32.99 -0.49 12.52
N LEU A 284 -32.11 -1.42 12.16
CA LEU A 284 -31.44 -2.30 13.13
C LEU A 284 -29.97 -2.54 12.77
N CYS A 285 -29.14 -2.84 13.78
CA CYS A 285 -27.80 -3.41 13.59
C CYS A 285 -27.35 -4.27 14.78
N PHE A 286 -26.47 -5.23 14.53
CA PHE A 286 -25.83 -6.01 15.60
C PHE A 286 -24.60 -5.29 16.17
N SER A 287 -24.26 -5.59 17.43
CA SER A 287 -22.94 -5.28 17.96
C SER A 287 -21.85 -6.15 17.31
N GLY A 288 -20.64 -5.60 17.19
CA GLY A 288 -19.50 -6.30 16.60
C GLY A 288 -18.75 -7.23 17.55
N ASP A 289 -18.86 -6.97 18.86
CA ASP A 289 -17.86 -7.45 19.84
C ASP A 289 -18.32 -8.72 20.60
N ASN A 290 -19.63 -8.97 20.71
CA ASN A 290 -20.19 -10.04 21.55
C ASN A 290 -20.94 -11.11 20.73
N HIS A 291 -20.40 -11.58 19.60
CA HIS A 291 -21.05 -12.62 18.78
C HIS A 291 -22.54 -12.35 18.44
N GLY A 292 -22.91 -11.06 18.30
CA GLY A 292 -24.29 -10.65 18.04
C GLY A 292 -25.28 -10.85 19.20
N GLU A 293 -24.82 -10.89 20.45
CA GLU A 293 -25.70 -10.95 21.64
C GLU A 293 -26.49 -9.67 21.89
N ILE A 294 -26.06 -8.55 21.31
CA ILE A 294 -26.69 -7.24 21.48
C ILE A 294 -27.13 -6.71 20.12
N VAL A 295 -28.39 -6.30 20.06
CA VAL A 295 -29.01 -5.71 18.88
C VAL A 295 -29.42 -4.28 19.19
N PHE A 296 -28.96 -3.34 18.36
CA PHE A 296 -29.43 -1.97 18.40
C PHE A 296 -30.61 -1.80 17.46
N VAL A 297 -31.67 -1.17 17.94
CA VAL A 297 -32.88 -0.86 17.17
C VAL A 297 -33.12 0.63 17.24
N GLY A 298 -33.28 1.24 16.07
CA GLY A 298 -33.66 2.64 15.91
C GLY A 298 -35.17 2.75 15.72
N PHE A 299 -35.74 3.84 16.21
CA PHE A 299 -37.17 4.11 16.17
C PHE A 299 -37.47 5.38 15.37
N GLY A 300 -38.72 5.47 14.89
CA GLY A 300 -39.18 6.64 14.12
C GLY A 300 -39.22 7.96 14.91
N ASN A 301 -39.21 7.88 16.24
CA ASN A 301 -39.16 9.03 17.15
C ASN A 301 -37.72 9.47 17.51
N GLY A 302 -36.69 8.89 16.89
CA GLY A 302 -35.29 9.24 17.13
C GLY A 302 -34.62 8.49 18.27
N HIS A 303 -35.35 7.66 19.01
CA HIS A 303 -34.75 6.82 20.04
C HIS A 303 -33.95 5.68 19.42
N VAL A 304 -32.86 5.29 20.07
CA VAL A 304 -32.10 4.08 19.75
C VAL A 304 -31.95 3.25 21.01
N ALA A 305 -32.41 2.00 21.00
CA ALA A 305 -32.32 1.11 22.15
C ALA A 305 -31.48 -0.13 21.84
N ALA A 306 -30.75 -0.59 22.86
CA ALA A 306 -29.97 -1.81 22.84
C ALA A 306 -30.75 -2.93 23.54
N TYR A 307 -30.88 -4.07 22.85
CA TYR A 307 -31.58 -5.26 23.34
C TYR A 307 -30.60 -6.42 23.48
N SER A 308 -30.66 -7.11 24.63
CA SER A 308 -29.94 -8.37 24.81
C SER A 308 -30.76 -9.52 24.25
N VAL A 309 -30.17 -10.26 23.33
CA VAL A 309 -30.78 -11.45 22.71
C VAL A 309 -30.99 -12.57 23.74
N VAL A 310 -30.04 -12.71 24.67
CA VAL A 310 -30.08 -13.74 25.73
C VAL A 310 -31.16 -13.41 26.76
N ARG A 311 -31.21 -12.16 27.24
CA ARG A 311 -32.16 -11.74 28.28
C ARG A 311 -33.55 -11.38 27.75
N LYS A 312 -33.71 -11.22 26.43
CA LYS A 312 -34.95 -10.79 25.76
C LYS A 312 -35.50 -9.47 26.31
N CYS A 313 -34.62 -8.57 26.74
CA CYS A 313 -35.00 -7.29 27.32
C CYS A 313 -34.11 -6.15 26.82
N GLN A 314 -34.57 -4.94 27.03
CA GLN A 314 -33.81 -3.71 26.78
C GLN A 314 -32.75 -3.55 27.86
N VAL A 315 -31.50 -3.31 27.44
CA VAL A 315 -30.34 -3.13 28.34
C VAL A 315 -29.86 -1.68 28.41
N GLY A 316 -30.16 -0.89 27.37
CA GLY A 316 -29.87 0.54 27.37
C GLY A 316 -30.64 1.27 26.28
N ASP A 317 -30.72 2.57 26.42
CA ASP A 317 -31.32 3.47 25.44
C ASP A 317 -30.51 4.74 25.27
N ILE A 318 -30.67 5.34 24.11
CA ILE A 318 -30.16 6.64 23.72
C ILE A 318 -31.34 7.43 23.18
N ASP A 319 -31.75 8.47 23.92
CA ASP A 319 -32.62 9.51 23.38
C ASP A 319 -31.76 10.51 22.59
N THR A 320 -31.69 10.32 21.27
CA THR A 320 -30.87 11.18 20.40
C THR A 320 -31.53 12.54 20.16
N ARG A 321 -32.86 12.64 20.36
CA ARG A 321 -33.70 13.81 20.06
C ARG A 321 -33.57 14.37 18.65
N ARG A 322 -32.95 13.61 17.75
CA ARG A 322 -32.96 13.82 16.31
C ARG A 322 -34.20 13.14 15.73
N GLY A 323 -34.53 13.44 14.47
CA GLY A 323 -35.72 12.85 13.82
C GLY A 323 -35.62 11.33 13.63
N CYS A 324 -36.44 10.77 12.74
CA CYS A 324 -36.45 9.34 12.47
C CYS A 324 -35.05 8.78 12.15
N VAL A 325 -34.71 7.62 12.73
CA VAL A 325 -33.46 6.91 12.44
C VAL A 325 -33.63 6.10 11.14
N ASN A 326 -32.93 6.48 10.08
CA ASN A 326 -33.03 5.82 8.77
C ASN A 326 -32.07 4.64 8.61
N SER A 327 -30.86 4.75 9.18
CA SER A 327 -29.85 3.69 9.09
C SER A 327 -28.99 3.62 10.35
N LEU A 328 -28.67 2.40 10.77
CA LEU A 328 -27.79 2.09 11.89
C LEU A 328 -26.65 1.18 11.44
N LYS A 329 -25.43 1.51 11.85
CA LYS A 329 -24.24 0.69 11.64
C LYS A 329 -23.40 0.64 12.91
N PHE A 330 -22.84 -0.52 13.21
CA PHE A 330 -21.84 -0.67 14.25
C PHE A 330 -20.48 -0.98 13.62
N HIS A 331 -19.45 -0.22 13.99
CA HIS A 331 -18.11 -0.40 13.44
C HIS A 331 -17.04 -0.03 14.48
N LYS A 332 -16.14 -0.98 14.78
CA LYS A 332 -15.00 -0.79 15.71
C LYS A 332 -15.40 -0.15 17.05
N GLY A 333 -16.39 -0.72 17.73
CA GLY A 333 -16.86 -0.22 19.03
C GLY A 333 -17.69 1.07 19.00
N ARG A 334 -18.01 1.60 17.81
CA ARG A 334 -18.81 2.83 17.64
C ARG A 334 -20.14 2.52 16.96
N LEU A 335 -21.20 3.16 17.47
CA LEU A 335 -22.53 3.14 16.88
C LEU A 335 -22.72 4.38 16.01
N ILE A 336 -23.08 4.18 14.75
CA ILE A 336 -23.27 5.23 13.76
C ILE A 336 -24.75 5.28 13.42
N CYS A 337 -25.37 6.42 13.69
CA CYS A 337 -26.80 6.66 13.53
C CYS A 337 -27.02 7.74 12.47
N ALA A 338 -27.74 7.41 11.41
CA ALA A 338 -28.16 8.37 10.39
C ALA A 338 -29.64 8.71 10.53
N PHE A 339 -29.93 10.01 10.45
CA PHE A 339 -31.26 10.55 10.71
C PHE A 339 -31.87 11.16 9.45
N GLU A 340 -33.20 11.19 9.44
CA GLU A 340 -33.99 11.87 8.40
C GLU A 340 -33.75 13.38 8.37
N THR A 341 -33.27 13.96 9.47
CA THR A 341 -32.93 15.39 9.54
C THR A 341 -31.62 15.75 8.82
N GLY A 342 -30.90 14.78 8.26
CA GLY A 342 -29.64 15.00 7.54
C GLY A 342 -28.37 14.89 8.38
N SER A 343 -28.49 14.57 9.68
CA SER A 343 -27.34 14.39 10.57
C SER A 343 -26.88 12.93 10.60
N VAL A 344 -25.58 12.69 10.76
CA VAL A 344 -25.05 11.39 11.21
C VAL A 344 -24.31 11.59 12.51
N LEU A 345 -24.73 10.87 13.55
CA LEU A 345 -24.08 10.90 14.86
C LEU A 345 -23.31 9.60 15.07
N VAL A 346 -22.10 9.74 15.63
CA VAL A 346 -21.23 8.61 15.97
C VAL A 346 -21.03 8.59 17.48
N TYR A 347 -21.52 7.54 18.11
CA TYR A 347 -21.42 7.35 19.56
C TYR A 347 -20.37 6.31 19.88
N GLN A 348 -19.46 6.64 20.81
CA GLN A 348 -18.68 5.65 21.53
C GLN A 348 -19.52 5.19 22.72
N LEU A 349 -19.96 3.93 22.70
CA LEU A 349 -20.84 3.42 23.74
C LEU A 349 -20.02 3.02 24.99
N PRO A 350 -20.50 3.37 26.20
CA PRO A 350 -19.95 2.80 27.41
C PRO A 350 -20.16 1.28 27.43
N PRO A 351 -19.31 0.51 28.15
CA PRO A 351 -19.51 -0.91 28.32
C PRO A 351 -20.89 -1.16 28.95
N LEU A 352 -21.70 -1.99 28.30
CA LEU A 352 -23.05 -2.31 28.74
C LEU A 352 -22.97 -3.12 30.05
N PRO A 353 -23.85 -2.86 31.04
CA PRO A 353 -23.75 -3.45 32.36
C PRO A 353 -23.85 -4.98 32.31
N SER A 354 -22.80 -5.65 32.82
CA SER A 354 -22.71 -7.11 32.75
C SER A 354 -23.56 -7.79 33.81
N ASP A 355 -23.55 -7.40 35.08
CA ASP A 355 -24.44 -7.94 36.13
C ASP A 355 -24.34 -7.10 37.41
N SER A 356 -25.18 -6.08 37.60
CA SER A 356 -25.51 -5.57 38.94
C SER A 356 -26.73 -4.64 38.90
N SER A 357 -27.68 -4.93 39.77
CA SER A 357 -28.88 -4.15 40.02
C SER A 357 -28.54 -2.91 40.84
N THR A 358 -28.23 -1.81 40.17
CA THR A 358 -28.32 -0.47 40.76
C THR A 358 -28.81 0.49 39.70
N THR A 359 -29.90 1.19 40.00
CA THR A 359 -30.42 2.31 39.21
C THR A 359 -29.34 3.39 39.13
N ALA A 360 -28.52 3.35 38.07
CA ALA A 360 -27.62 4.44 37.75
C ALA A 360 -28.46 5.64 37.26
N PRO A 361 -28.12 6.88 37.64
CA PRO A 361 -28.74 8.07 37.07
C PRO A 361 -28.55 8.07 35.54
N PRO A 362 -29.43 8.74 34.76
CA PRO A 362 -29.30 8.79 33.33
C PRO A 362 -27.92 9.36 32.97
N ASN A 363 -27.16 8.61 32.18
CA ASN A 363 -25.85 9.03 31.72
C ASN A 363 -26.07 10.05 30.61
N ILE A 364 -25.73 11.29 30.87
CA ILE A 364 -25.68 12.28 29.80
C ILE A 364 -24.53 11.86 28.88
N ILE A 365 -24.81 11.56 27.62
CA ILE A 365 -23.81 11.27 26.60
C ILE A 365 -23.79 12.41 25.58
N ALA A 366 -22.73 12.46 24.77
CA ALA A 366 -22.66 13.33 23.61
C ALA A 366 -22.09 12.51 22.46
N ALA A 367 -22.49 12.82 21.23
CA ALA A 367 -21.87 12.23 20.05
C ALA A 367 -20.36 12.56 20.01
N GLU A 368 -19.51 11.56 19.78
CA GLU A 368 -18.07 11.79 19.59
C GLU A 368 -17.84 12.58 18.30
N TYR A 369 -18.62 12.23 17.26
CA TYR A 369 -18.63 12.92 15.99
C TYR A 369 -20.04 13.24 15.51
N GLU A 370 -20.24 14.45 15.01
CA GLU A 370 -21.38 14.81 14.17
C GLU A 370 -20.88 15.05 12.75
N LEU A 371 -21.30 14.18 11.83
CA LEU A 371 -20.99 14.34 10.41
C LEU A 371 -22.01 15.33 9.85
N THR A 372 -21.55 16.55 9.60
CA THR A 372 -22.39 17.65 9.13
C THR A 372 -22.12 17.91 7.65
N GLY A 373 -23.18 18.22 6.89
CA GLY A 373 -23.09 18.63 5.49
C GLY A 373 -23.86 19.93 5.24
N PRO A 374 -23.56 20.65 4.14
CA PRO A 374 -24.17 21.97 3.84
C PRO A 374 -25.69 21.96 3.64
N ASP A 375 -26.31 20.82 3.37
CA ASP A 375 -27.72 20.73 3.01
C ASP A 375 -28.44 19.75 3.96
N CYS A 376 -29.46 20.23 4.66
CA CYS A 376 -30.30 19.49 5.60
C CYS A 376 -31.24 18.49 4.90
N ASP A 377 -30.69 17.61 4.06
CA ASP A 377 -31.46 16.62 3.32
C ASP A 377 -31.42 15.24 4.00
N PRO A 378 -32.53 14.47 3.98
CA PRO A 378 -32.57 13.15 4.58
C PRO A 378 -31.47 12.21 4.08
N ILE A 379 -30.79 11.56 5.03
CA ILE A 379 -29.82 10.51 4.74
C ILE A 379 -30.57 9.19 4.62
N TYR A 380 -30.45 8.52 3.48
CA TYR A 380 -31.15 7.26 3.23
C TYR A 380 -30.39 6.04 3.74
N ASP A 381 -29.08 5.99 3.52
CA ASP A 381 -28.23 4.91 4.03
C ASP A 381 -26.79 5.38 4.26
N VAL A 382 -26.06 4.59 5.05
CA VAL A 382 -24.66 4.79 5.39
C VAL A 382 -23.88 3.51 5.18
N ALA A 383 -22.73 3.62 4.53
CA ALA A 383 -21.75 2.53 4.45
C ALA A 383 -20.47 2.93 5.18
N VAL A 384 -19.86 1.99 5.89
CA VAL A 384 -18.69 2.25 6.72
C VAL A 384 -17.62 1.22 6.42
N ARG A 385 -16.40 1.70 6.15
CA ARG A 385 -15.22 0.85 5.97
C ARG A 385 -14.00 1.54 6.56
N GLU A 386 -13.30 0.80 7.41
CA GLU A 386 -12.06 1.22 8.08
C GLU A 386 -12.17 2.51 8.88
N SER A 387 -11.93 3.66 8.23
CA SER A 387 -12.06 5.00 8.78
C SER A 387 -12.90 5.92 7.91
N THR A 388 -13.44 5.43 6.81
CA THR A 388 -14.27 6.18 5.87
C THR A 388 -15.74 5.83 6.04
N VAL A 389 -16.56 6.87 6.13
CA VAL A 389 -18.02 6.80 6.15
C VAL A 389 -18.53 7.38 4.83
N TYR A 390 -19.42 6.65 4.18
CA TYR A 390 -20.11 7.06 2.97
C TYR A 390 -21.58 7.26 3.29
N THR A 391 -22.15 8.42 2.94
CA THR A 391 -23.58 8.70 3.10
C THR A 391 -24.21 8.98 1.75
N CYS A 392 -25.46 8.52 1.58
CA CYS A 392 -26.28 8.88 0.44
C CYS A 392 -27.46 9.74 0.90
N CYS A 393 -27.63 10.89 0.25
CA CYS A 393 -28.59 11.92 0.62
C CYS A 393 -29.62 12.14 -0.51
N ARG A 394 -30.73 12.79 -0.16
CA ARG A 394 -31.82 13.14 -1.10
C ARG A 394 -31.40 14.09 -2.22
N ASP A 395 -30.41 14.94 -2.00
CA ASP A 395 -29.82 15.85 -2.99
C ASP A 395 -29.13 15.15 -4.20
N GLY A 396 -28.98 13.83 -4.14
CA GLY A 396 -28.31 13.05 -5.18
C GLY A 396 -26.79 12.99 -5.03
N LEU A 397 -26.25 13.46 -3.91
CA LEU A 397 -24.82 13.41 -3.62
C LEU A 397 -24.47 12.25 -2.70
N VAL A 398 -23.33 11.63 -2.99
CA VAL A 398 -22.64 10.73 -2.07
C VAL A 398 -21.53 11.50 -1.38
N ARG A 399 -21.60 11.62 -0.06
CA ARG A 399 -20.58 12.31 0.74
C ARG A 399 -19.64 11.29 1.37
N ILE A 400 -18.36 11.62 1.36
CA ILE A 400 -17.27 10.80 1.87
C ILE A 400 -16.60 11.54 3.02
N MET A 401 -16.54 10.91 4.18
CA MET A 401 -15.99 11.50 5.41
C MET A 401 -14.98 10.53 6.02
N SER A 402 -13.86 11.04 6.54
CA SER A 402 -12.80 10.24 7.17
C SER A 402 -12.84 10.40 8.70
N CYS A 403 -13.56 9.51 9.39
CA CYS A 403 -14.09 9.74 10.74
C CYS A 403 -13.51 8.87 11.86
N LEU A 404 -12.62 7.90 11.60
CA LEU A 404 -12.27 6.92 12.65
C LEU A 404 -10.77 6.87 12.93
N ARG A 405 -10.34 7.48 14.05
CA ARG A 405 -9.05 7.18 14.67
C ARG A 405 -9.12 5.78 15.33
N PRO A 406 -8.03 4.98 15.32
CA PRO A 406 -7.98 3.69 16.02
C PRO A 406 -8.09 3.87 17.54
N LEU A 407 -8.79 2.96 18.22
CA LEU A 407 -8.99 2.96 19.68
C LEU A 407 -7.68 2.85 20.49
N HIS A 408 -6.58 2.38 19.89
CA HIS A 408 -5.28 2.18 20.56
C HIS A 408 -4.47 3.46 20.85
N SER A 409 -5.03 4.66 20.65
CA SER A 409 -4.35 5.93 20.98
C SER A 409 -4.74 6.53 22.34
N LEU A 410 -5.63 5.87 23.12
CA LEU A 410 -6.23 6.47 24.33
C LEU A 410 -5.94 5.65 25.60
N TYR A 411 -4.66 5.41 25.91
CA TYR A 411 -4.21 5.12 27.28
C TYR A 411 -2.86 5.78 27.55
N LEU A 412 -2.85 7.12 27.53
CA LEU A 412 -1.92 7.90 28.35
C LEU A 412 -2.78 8.83 29.20
N THR A 413 -3.33 8.26 30.27
CA THR A 413 -3.86 8.99 31.40
C THR A 413 -2.81 9.99 31.86
N GLN A 414 -3.10 11.28 31.68
CA GLN A 414 -2.29 12.37 32.25
C GLN A 414 -2.35 12.28 33.77
N ILE A 415 -1.36 11.65 34.37
CA ILE A 415 -1.03 11.85 35.78
C ILE A 415 -0.56 13.29 35.91
N ARG A 416 -1.35 14.12 36.59
CA ARG A 416 -0.98 15.49 36.99
C ARG A 416 0.25 15.43 37.89
N TRP A 417 1.40 15.89 37.39
CA TRP A 417 2.50 16.32 38.24
C TRP A 417 2.35 17.80 38.56
N LYS A 418 2.39 18.11 39.85
CA LYS A 418 2.36 19.48 40.39
C LYS A 418 3.46 20.32 39.73
N THR A 419 3.06 21.50 39.32
CA THR A 419 3.88 22.60 38.80
C THR A 419 5.17 22.82 39.60
N VAL A 420 6.31 22.58 38.95
CA VAL A 420 7.53 23.36 39.19
C VAL A 420 7.87 24.05 37.87
N LYS A 421 7.90 25.38 37.91
CA LYS A 421 8.19 26.26 36.77
C LYS A 421 9.59 25.95 36.26
N PHE A 422 9.68 25.25 35.14
CA PHE A 422 10.79 25.38 34.21
C PHE A 422 10.18 25.67 32.85
N LYS A 423 10.64 26.72 32.16
CA LYS A 423 10.26 26.99 30.76
C LYS A 423 11.11 26.08 29.87
N PRO A 424 10.53 25.17 29.05
CA PRO A 424 11.20 24.71 27.85
C PRO A 424 10.44 25.22 26.62
N LYS A 425 11.19 25.81 25.69
CA LYS A 425 10.75 26.01 24.31
C LYS A 425 10.33 24.66 23.74
N ILE A 426 9.06 24.49 23.35
CA ILE A 426 8.63 23.28 22.63
C ILE A 426 7.71 23.70 21.49
N ALA A 427 8.27 23.65 20.27
CA ALA A 427 7.53 23.48 19.04
C ALA A 427 6.77 22.14 19.13
N LYS A 428 5.44 22.14 18.98
CA LYS A 428 4.66 20.89 18.86
C LYS A 428 4.66 20.44 17.41
N THR A 429 5.75 19.80 17.00
CA THR A 429 5.86 19.08 15.73
C THR A 429 4.91 17.87 15.75
N ARG A 430 4.13 17.70 14.68
CA ARG A 430 3.47 16.43 14.36
C ARG A 430 4.52 15.31 14.42
N PRO A 431 4.18 14.08 14.86
CA PRO A 431 5.13 12.97 14.76
C PRO A 431 5.50 12.81 13.27
N LEU A 432 6.77 12.99 12.97
CA LEU A 432 7.31 12.82 11.63
C LEU A 432 7.00 11.39 11.16
N LYS A 433 6.51 11.25 9.92
CA LYS A 433 6.41 9.92 9.30
C LYS A 433 7.77 9.25 9.40
N THR A 434 7.79 7.98 9.75
CA THR A 434 9.03 7.19 9.72
C THR A 434 9.60 7.15 8.31
N ALA A 435 10.91 7.01 8.18
CA ALA A 435 11.58 7.00 6.87
C ALA A 435 11.07 5.83 6.00
N SER A 436 10.76 4.69 6.61
CA SER A 436 10.12 3.54 5.96
C SER A 436 8.73 3.84 5.39
N ALA A 437 7.91 4.59 6.12
CA ALA A 437 6.62 5.03 5.62
C ALA A 437 6.77 6.05 4.47
N GLN A 438 7.76 6.95 4.55
CA GLN A 438 8.09 7.88 3.47
C GLN A 438 8.60 7.14 2.21
N ALA A 439 9.39 6.08 2.38
CA ALA A 439 9.83 5.22 1.28
C ALA A 439 8.65 4.53 0.60
N LEU A 440 7.73 3.95 1.38
CA LEU A 440 6.56 3.27 0.84
C LEU A 440 5.62 4.23 0.10
N ASP A 441 5.39 5.43 0.64
CA ASP A 441 4.61 6.48 -0.04
C ASP A 441 5.25 6.90 -1.37
N HIS A 442 6.59 7.07 -1.37
CA HIS A 442 7.34 7.37 -2.60
C HIS A 442 7.21 6.23 -3.62
N PHE A 443 7.33 4.98 -3.19
CA PHE A 443 7.18 3.82 -4.07
C PHE A 443 5.76 3.68 -4.60
N ASP A 444 4.72 3.88 -3.78
CA ASP A 444 3.34 3.86 -4.25
C ASP A 444 3.05 4.96 -5.28
N PHE A 445 3.65 6.14 -5.11
CA PHE A 445 3.54 7.24 -6.06
C PHE A 445 4.30 6.96 -7.36
N TYR A 446 5.56 6.50 -7.27
CA TYR A 446 6.46 6.38 -8.42
C TYR A 446 6.31 5.03 -9.16
N TYR A 447 6.25 3.91 -8.43
CA TYR A 447 6.14 2.56 -9.00
C TYR A 447 4.69 2.14 -9.30
N GLY A 448 3.70 2.75 -8.64
CA GLY A 448 2.29 2.48 -8.87
C GLY A 448 1.87 2.63 -10.34
N PRO A 449 2.14 3.79 -10.97
CA PRO A 449 1.91 3.98 -12.41
C PRO A 449 2.81 3.10 -13.29
N LEU A 450 4.09 2.93 -12.93
CA LEU A 450 5.08 2.20 -13.73
C LEU A 450 4.73 0.72 -13.93
N PHE A 451 4.39 0.01 -12.85
CA PHE A 451 4.07 -1.42 -12.93
C PHE A 451 2.56 -1.69 -13.04
N GLY A 452 1.71 -0.67 -12.90
CA GLY A 452 0.26 -0.76 -13.04
C GLY A 452 -0.35 -1.91 -12.24
N LYS A 453 -0.99 -2.86 -12.92
CA LYS A 453 -1.63 -4.03 -12.29
C LYS A 453 -0.63 -4.97 -11.59
N LYS A 454 0.66 -4.95 -11.95
CA LYS A 454 1.70 -5.76 -11.31
C LYS A 454 2.17 -5.15 -9.97
N TRP A 455 2.01 -3.83 -9.77
CA TRP A 455 2.51 -3.12 -8.58
C TRP A 455 2.01 -3.71 -7.24
N PRO A 456 0.71 -4.01 -7.03
CA PRO A 456 0.26 -4.55 -5.74
C PRO A 456 0.95 -5.86 -5.35
N SER A 457 1.27 -6.72 -6.33
CA SER A 457 2.01 -7.96 -6.10
C SER A 457 3.46 -7.70 -5.71
N ILE A 458 4.10 -6.74 -6.37
CA ILE A 458 5.49 -6.34 -6.12
C ILE A 458 5.61 -5.68 -4.75
N ARG A 459 4.70 -4.73 -4.46
CA ARG A 459 4.57 -4.05 -3.17
C ARG A 459 4.38 -5.03 -2.02
N LEU A 460 3.49 -6.03 -2.18
CA LEU A 460 3.31 -7.08 -1.19
C LEU A 460 4.60 -7.89 -1.00
N GLY A 461 5.31 -8.21 -2.09
CA GLY A 461 6.62 -8.88 -2.03
C GLY A 461 7.66 -8.06 -1.25
N LEU A 462 7.74 -6.74 -1.48
CA LEU A 462 8.65 -5.84 -0.75
C LEU A 462 8.35 -5.80 0.76
N LEU A 463 7.08 -5.80 1.14
CA LEU A 463 6.63 -5.76 2.54
C LEU A 463 6.63 -7.13 3.23
N SER A 464 6.86 -8.21 2.49
CA SER A 464 6.93 -9.57 3.02
C SER A 464 8.38 -10.00 3.24
N PRO A 465 8.66 -10.95 4.15
CA PRO A 465 10.00 -11.51 4.35
C PRO A 465 10.60 -12.00 3.02
N ASN A 466 11.88 -11.69 2.82
CA ASN A 466 12.60 -12.14 1.63
C ASN A 466 12.90 -13.64 1.72
N ARG A 467 12.99 -14.26 0.55
CA ARG A 467 13.45 -15.64 0.42
C ARG A 467 14.97 -15.67 0.23
N TYR A 468 15.60 -16.67 0.82
CA TYR A 468 17.05 -16.86 0.71
C TYR A 468 17.39 -18.14 -0.04
N LEU A 469 18.54 -18.11 -0.70
CA LEU A 469 19.26 -19.27 -1.21
C LEU A 469 20.35 -19.63 -0.20
N ALA A 470 20.57 -20.93 0.01
CA ALA A 470 21.73 -21.40 0.74
C ALA A 470 22.88 -21.63 -0.24
N VAL A 471 23.88 -20.75 -0.22
CA VAL A 471 25.10 -20.89 -1.02
C VAL A 471 26.06 -21.77 -0.24
N MET A 472 26.38 -22.95 -0.78
CA MET A 472 27.24 -23.92 -0.10
C MET A 472 28.68 -23.43 -0.14
N ASN A 473 29.31 -23.40 1.03
CA ASN A 473 30.72 -23.08 1.18
C ASN A 473 31.58 -24.34 1.00
N THR A 474 32.02 -24.60 -0.22
CA THR A 474 32.87 -25.76 -0.55
C THR A 474 34.26 -25.69 0.05
N MET A 475 34.63 -24.56 0.69
CA MET A 475 35.89 -24.40 1.41
C MET A 475 35.82 -24.90 2.86
N SER A 476 34.62 -25.11 3.42
CA SER A 476 34.44 -25.72 4.75
C SER A 476 34.82 -27.20 4.72
N ARG A 477 35.16 -27.85 5.84
CA ARG A 477 35.57 -29.27 5.83
C ARG A 477 34.39 -30.26 5.77
N ASN A 478 33.25 -29.91 6.36
CA ASN A 478 32.06 -30.78 6.50
C ASN A 478 30.88 -30.36 5.62
N TRP A 479 31.13 -29.64 4.52
CA TRP A 479 30.05 -29.06 3.73
C TRP A 479 29.14 -30.09 3.05
N GLN A 480 29.65 -31.27 2.69
CA GLN A 480 28.87 -32.32 2.04
C GLN A 480 27.80 -32.90 2.97
N ALA A 481 28.15 -33.18 4.23
CA ALA A 481 27.20 -33.68 5.23
C ALA A 481 26.10 -32.63 5.50
N HIS A 482 26.50 -31.36 5.60
CA HIS A 482 25.55 -30.26 5.77
C HIS A 482 24.68 -30.04 4.52
N GLU A 483 25.21 -30.30 3.32
CA GLU A 483 24.44 -30.27 2.07
C GLU A 483 23.34 -31.35 2.06
N GLU A 484 23.67 -32.56 2.52
CA GLU A 484 22.74 -33.70 2.59
C GLU A 484 21.59 -33.40 3.57
N ILE A 485 21.89 -32.82 4.74
CA ILE A 485 20.86 -32.35 5.68
C ILE A 485 19.91 -31.35 5.02
N LEU A 486 20.43 -30.38 4.25
CA LEU A 486 19.59 -29.43 3.53
C LEU A 486 18.77 -30.12 2.42
N ALA A 487 19.31 -31.16 1.80
CA ALA A 487 18.60 -31.98 0.82
C ALA A 487 17.42 -32.72 1.45
N ASP A 488 17.62 -33.31 2.63
CA ASP A 488 16.58 -34.02 3.40
C ASP A 488 15.45 -33.08 3.85
N MET A 489 15.75 -31.79 4.05
CA MET A 489 14.73 -30.77 4.29
C MET A 489 13.86 -30.45 3.04
N GLY A 490 14.16 -31.03 1.88
CA GLY A 490 13.44 -30.82 0.63
C GLY A 490 13.96 -29.65 -0.21
N SER A 491 15.16 -29.13 0.08
CA SER A 491 15.82 -28.16 -0.81
C SER A 491 16.52 -28.89 -1.96
N ARG A 492 16.58 -28.27 -3.14
CA ARG A 492 17.24 -28.83 -4.34
C ARG A 492 18.43 -28.00 -4.77
N ASP A 493 19.42 -28.63 -5.40
CA ASP A 493 20.49 -27.89 -6.08
C ASP A 493 19.90 -27.17 -7.30
N PHE A 494 19.83 -25.85 -7.17
CA PHE A 494 19.23 -24.95 -8.14
C PHE A 494 20.01 -24.91 -9.45
N LEU A 495 21.35 -24.85 -9.38
CA LEU A 495 22.18 -24.69 -10.57
C LEU A 495 22.34 -26.01 -11.33
N ALA A 496 22.35 -27.15 -10.63
CA ALA A 496 22.35 -28.46 -11.28
C ALA A 496 21.15 -28.66 -12.22
N GLY A 497 19.95 -28.21 -11.81
CA GLY A 497 18.75 -28.28 -12.63
C GLY A 497 18.82 -27.41 -13.90
N ILE A 498 19.52 -26.28 -13.85
CA ILE A 498 19.64 -25.34 -14.98
C ILE A 498 20.71 -25.80 -15.99
N ARG A 499 21.80 -26.41 -15.53
CA ARG A 499 22.89 -26.88 -16.42
C ARG A 499 22.42 -27.96 -17.41
N GLY A 500 21.37 -28.72 -17.06
CA GLY A 500 20.80 -29.78 -17.89
C GLY A 500 21.72 -31.00 -18.05
N LYS A 501 21.18 -32.11 -18.55
CA LYS A 501 21.94 -33.34 -18.88
C LYS A 501 22.44 -33.33 -20.33
N ASN A 502 22.85 -32.18 -20.84
CA ASN A 502 23.23 -32.06 -22.25
C ASN A 502 24.69 -32.45 -22.44
N ASP A 503 24.99 -33.27 -23.46
CA ASP A 503 26.35 -33.60 -23.85
C ASP A 503 27.16 -32.33 -24.13
N HIS A 504 28.37 -32.25 -23.56
CA HIS A 504 29.29 -31.11 -23.69
C HIS A 504 29.50 -30.66 -25.15
N GLY A 505 29.47 -31.59 -26.11
CA GLY A 505 29.60 -31.29 -27.54
C GLY A 505 28.43 -30.49 -28.15
N VAL A 506 27.20 -30.67 -27.66
CA VAL A 506 26.02 -29.92 -28.12
C VAL A 506 26.02 -28.50 -27.57
N ILE A 507 26.52 -28.31 -26.35
CA ILE A 507 26.68 -26.99 -25.73
C ILE A 507 27.75 -26.19 -26.50
N GLU A 508 28.89 -26.82 -26.83
CA GLU A 508 29.99 -26.14 -27.51
C GLU A 508 29.67 -25.73 -28.94
N THR A 509 28.90 -26.55 -29.67
CA THR A 509 28.41 -26.19 -31.01
C THR A 509 27.43 -25.02 -30.99
N LYS A 510 26.50 -24.99 -30.02
CA LYS A 510 25.60 -23.86 -29.80
C LYS A 510 26.36 -22.59 -29.43
N ARG A 511 27.37 -22.70 -28.57
CA ARG A 511 28.25 -21.58 -28.22
C ARG A 511 28.89 -21.00 -29.48
N LYS A 512 29.58 -21.81 -30.27
CA LYS A 512 30.32 -21.33 -31.45
C LYS A 512 29.41 -20.57 -32.40
N ALA A 513 28.21 -21.09 -32.65
CA ALA A 513 27.22 -20.42 -33.49
C ALA A 513 26.75 -19.07 -32.92
N VAL A 514 26.61 -18.94 -31.59
CA VAL A 514 26.24 -17.67 -30.94
C VAL A 514 27.42 -16.69 -30.95
N GLU A 515 28.63 -17.16 -30.64
CA GLU A 515 29.86 -16.33 -30.67
C GLU A 515 30.17 -15.82 -32.09
N GLU A 516 29.97 -16.63 -33.13
CA GLU A 516 30.11 -16.21 -34.53
C GLU A 516 29.15 -15.06 -34.87
N ARG A 517 27.86 -15.19 -34.52
CA ARG A 517 26.87 -14.11 -34.72
C ARG A 517 27.23 -12.85 -33.94
N ALA A 518 27.62 -12.99 -32.68
CA ALA A 518 28.03 -11.87 -31.84
C ALA A 518 29.28 -11.15 -32.38
N ASN A 519 30.21 -11.90 -32.97
CA ASN A 519 31.40 -11.34 -33.62
C ASN A 519 31.04 -10.59 -34.91
N GLU A 520 30.13 -11.12 -35.74
CA GLU A 520 29.60 -10.42 -36.91
C GLU A 520 28.89 -9.11 -36.53
N GLU A 521 28.05 -9.13 -35.50
CA GLU A 521 27.39 -7.93 -34.97
C GLU A 521 28.41 -6.91 -34.45
N THR A 522 29.43 -7.38 -33.73
CA THR A 522 30.51 -6.52 -33.24
C THR A 522 31.28 -5.86 -34.39
N LEU A 523 31.54 -6.60 -35.47
CA LEU A 523 32.18 -6.08 -36.69
C LEU A 523 31.30 -5.00 -37.36
N ARG A 524 29.98 -5.23 -37.47
CA ARG A 524 29.03 -4.24 -38.02
C ARG A 524 29.01 -2.96 -37.19
N VAL A 525 28.93 -3.08 -35.87
CA VAL A 525 28.96 -1.92 -34.95
C VAL A 525 30.27 -1.15 -35.10
N LYS A 526 31.42 -1.84 -35.14
CA LYS A 526 32.72 -1.19 -35.38
C LYS A 526 32.82 -0.50 -36.75
N GLN A 527 32.18 -1.05 -37.78
CA GLN A 527 32.12 -0.45 -39.13
C GLN A 527 31.21 0.77 -39.20
N GLU A 528 30.04 0.74 -38.54
CA GLU A 528 29.13 1.89 -38.45
C GLU A 528 29.79 3.08 -37.74
N ILE A 529 30.65 2.81 -36.75
CA ILE A 529 31.39 3.84 -36.00
C ILE A 529 32.56 4.44 -36.82
N ALA A 530 33.11 3.70 -37.79
CA ALA A 530 34.26 4.14 -38.59
C ALA A 530 33.91 5.10 -39.73
N ILE A 531 32.62 5.39 -39.99
CA ILE A 531 32.17 6.31 -41.05
C ILE A 531 31.90 7.68 -40.43
N PRO A 532 32.68 8.74 -40.74
CA PRO A 532 32.38 10.08 -40.26
C PRO A 532 31.19 10.65 -41.05
N SER A 533 30.00 10.69 -40.45
CA SER A 533 28.84 11.33 -41.07
C SER A 533 28.98 12.85 -41.00
N THR A 534 29.18 13.45 -42.17
CA THR A 534 28.97 14.87 -42.45
C THR A 534 27.54 15.28 -42.10
N SER A 535 27.43 16.45 -41.47
CA SER A 535 26.19 17.13 -41.13
C SER A 535 25.28 17.33 -42.35
N SER A 536 24.05 16.84 -42.27
CA SER A 536 22.95 17.31 -43.12
C SER A 536 21.78 17.70 -42.21
N GLU A 537 21.48 19.00 -42.18
CA GLU A 537 20.28 19.58 -41.57
C GLU A 537 19.00 18.93 -42.15
N PRO A 538 17.94 18.74 -41.35
CA PRO A 538 16.65 18.34 -41.90
C PRO A 538 15.87 19.58 -42.35
N SER A 539 15.57 19.65 -43.65
CA SER A 539 14.64 20.59 -44.23
C SER A 539 13.19 20.27 -43.81
N GLU A 540 12.51 21.29 -43.31
CA GLU A 540 11.06 21.36 -43.11
C GLU A 540 10.30 21.18 -44.43
N GLU A 541 9.23 20.38 -44.42
CA GLU A 541 7.85 20.82 -44.72
C GLU A 541 6.90 19.63 -45.01
N ALA A 542 5.65 19.81 -44.52
CA ALA A 542 4.41 19.04 -44.71
C ALA A 542 4.24 17.77 -43.84
N LEU A 543 3.78 17.83 -42.58
CA LEU A 543 2.50 18.30 -41.98
C LEU A 543 1.27 17.39 -42.17
N ASP A 544 0.68 17.10 -41.00
CA ASP A 544 -0.71 16.74 -40.63
C ASP A 544 -1.18 15.30 -40.86
N ALA A 545 -1.80 14.57 -39.90
CA ALA A 545 -2.52 14.85 -38.63
C ALA A 545 -2.63 13.50 -37.82
N GLU A 546 -2.94 13.35 -36.53
CA GLU A 546 -3.25 14.21 -35.37
C GLU A 546 -3.21 13.35 -34.07
N GLN A 547 -2.53 13.87 -33.04
CA GLN A 547 -2.92 14.00 -31.62
C GLN A 547 -3.35 12.80 -30.73
N GLU A 548 -2.51 12.49 -29.73
CA GLU A 548 -2.76 12.94 -28.34
C GLU A 548 -1.48 12.80 -27.47
N SER A 549 -0.80 13.93 -27.28
CA SER A 549 0.12 14.20 -26.17
C SER A 549 -0.38 15.47 -25.48
N ILE A 550 -0.99 15.36 -24.30
CA ILE A 550 -1.12 16.44 -23.30
C ILE A 550 -1.37 15.76 -21.94
N PHE A 551 -0.36 15.78 -21.07
CA PHE A 551 -0.43 16.24 -19.68
C PHE A 551 0.98 16.13 -19.05
N ARG A 552 1.89 16.99 -19.53
CA ARG A 552 3.03 17.48 -18.75
C ARG A 552 2.87 19.00 -18.69
N SER A 553 2.32 19.49 -17.59
CA SER A 553 2.38 20.91 -17.25
C SER A 553 2.52 21.07 -15.74
N ALA A 554 3.70 21.52 -15.36
CA ALA A 554 4.02 22.43 -14.25
C ALA A 554 3.01 22.57 -13.11
N ALA A 555 3.49 22.20 -11.91
CA ALA A 555 3.13 22.91 -10.69
C ALA A 555 4.37 22.99 -9.77
N GLY A 556 5.02 24.17 -9.77
CA GLY A 556 5.59 24.73 -8.55
C GLY A 556 7.07 24.49 -8.23
N LEU A 557 7.99 24.82 -9.15
CA LEU A 557 9.35 25.20 -8.77
C LEU A 557 9.68 26.54 -9.42
N GLY A 558 9.35 27.60 -8.69
CA GLY A 558 9.74 28.97 -8.99
C GLY A 558 10.08 29.68 -7.69
N GLU A 559 11.29 30.26 -7.66
CA GLU A 559 11.81 31.24 -6.71
C GLU A 559 12.37 30.75 -5.37
N PHE A 560 13.68 30.47 -5.35
CA PHE A 560 14.57 31.04 -4.34
C PHE A 560 15.86 31.53 -4.99
N ARG A 561 16.12 32.84 -4.82
CA ARG A 561 17.32 33.56 -5.25
C ARG A 561 18.59 32.94 -4.66
N ALA A 562 19.62 32.81 -5.49
CA ALA A 562 20.99 32.63 -5.03
C ALA A 562 21.48 33.92 -4.34
N SER A 563 22.04 33.79 -3.15
CA SER A 563 22.84 34.84 -2.50
C SER A 563 24.25 34.85 -3.11
N PRO A 564 24.84 36.02 -3.41
CA PRO A 564 26.21 36.13 -3.87
C PRO A 564 27.18 36.12 -2.68
N GLY A 565 28.27 35.38 -2.79
CA GLY A 565 29.31 35.34 -1.77
C GLY A 565 30.50 34.52 -2.20
N GLU A 566 31.40 35.14 -2.97
CA GLU A 566 32.79 34.70 -3.08
C GLU A 566 33.45 34.71 -1.70
N LEU A 567 34.29 33.70 -1.44
CA LEU A 567 35.47 33.85 -0.58
C LEU A 567 36.56 32.88 -1.04
N SER A 568 37.76 33.44 -1.07
CA SER A 568 38.94 33.14 -1.87
C SER A 568 39.71 31.85 -1.55
N SER A 569 40.38 31.39 -2.62
CA SER A 569 41.62 30.61 -2.73
C SER A 569 42.46 30.30 -1.48
N GLY A 570 42.89 29.04 -1.40
CA GLY A 570 44.16 28.61 -0.79
C GLY A 570 44.83 27.57 -1.70
N SER A 571 45.93 27.97 -2.33
CA SER A 571 46.73 27.24 -3.31
C SER A 571 47.74 26.25 -2.71
N LEU A 572 48.31 25.39 -3.59
CA LEU A 572 49.61 24.65 -3.56
C LEU A 572 49.42 23.11 -3.50
N GLN A 573 50.04 22.26 -4.32
CA GLN A 573 50.96 22.44 -5.44
C GLN A 573 50.99 21.15 -6.30
N MET A 574 51.20 21.37 -7.59
CA MET A 574 51.27 20.46 -8.74
C MET A 574 52.12 19.17 -8.59
N GLY A 575 51.58 18.06 -9.10
CA GLY A 575 52.33 16.94 -9.67
C GLY A 575 51.91 16.74 -11.13
N LYS A 576 52.83 16.94 -12.08
CA LYS A 576 52.57 16.91 -13.53
C LYS A 576 52.56 15.48 -14.08
N GLY A 577 51.48 15.12 -14.76
CA GLY A 577 51.37 14.04 -15.75
C GLY A 577 50.23 14.40 -16.73
N PRO A 578 50.25 13.99 -18.00
CA PRO A 578 49.28 14.44 -18.99
C PRO A 578 47.95 13.71 -18.75
N ILE A 579 47.12 14.28 -17.87
CA ILE A 579 45.75 13.82 -17.67
C ILE A 579 44.89 14.81 -18.46
N ASN A 580 44.19 14.31 -19.48
CA ASN A 580 43.09 15.05 -20.10
C ASN A 580 42.02 15.24 -19.01
N ASN A 581 42.13 16.35 -18.28
CA ASN A 581 41.21 16.77 -17.24
C ASN A 581 39.92 17.29 -17.90
N THR A 582 39.08 16.38 -18.36
CA THR A 582 37.70 16.71 -18.74
C THR A 582 36.89 16.87 -17.45
N ASN A 583 36.31 18.05 -17.22
CA ASN A 583 35.25 18.20 -16.24
C ASN A 583 34.01 17.51 -16.84
N VAL A 584 33.75 16.27 -16.43
CA VAL A 584 32.56 15.52 -16.85
C VAL A 584 31.34 16.13 -16.15
N GLU A 585 30.56 16.92 -16.87
CA GLU A 585 29.26 17.42 -16.40
C GLU A 585 28.21 16.31 -16.57
N VAL A 586 27.78 15.71 -15.45
CA VAL A 586 26.69 14.72 -15.44
C VAL A 586 25.37 15.48 -15.25
N THR A 587 24.71 15.82 -16.35
CA THR A 587 23.49 16.64 -16.36
C THR A 587 22.26 15.78 -16.66
N GLY A 588 21.73 15.02 -15.69
CA GLY A 588 20.42 14.39 -15.92
C GLY A 588 19.92 13.38 -14.89
N PHE A 589 18.63 13.47 -14.56
CA PHE A 589 17.82 12.40 -13.97
C PHE A 589 17.15 11.52 -15.05
N GLU A 590 17.06 12.03 -16.28
CA GLU A 590 16.53 11.33 -17.46
C GLU A 590 17.71 10.77 -18.26
N GLY A 591 17.49 9.64 -18.94
CA GLY A 591 18.51 9.04 -19.80
C GLY A 591 18.75 9.87 -21.06
N GLU A 592 19.98 9.93 -21.54
CA GLU A 592 20.35 10.70 -22.74
C GLU A 592 19.76 10.13 -24.06
N GLY A 593 18.97 9.04 -24.00
CA GLY A 593 18.32 8.46 -25.18
C GLY A 593 19.30 7.85 -26.18
N VAL A 594 20.51 7.52 -25.72
CA VAL A 594 21.57 6.96 -26.55
C VAL A 594 21.23 5.53 -26.94
N ARG A 595 21.25 5.24 -28.24
CA ARG A 595 21.09 3.88 -28.74
C ARG A 595 22.34 3.06 -28.40
N ILE A 596 22.19 2.13 -27.47
CA ILE A 596 23.23 1.14 -27.12
C ILE A 596 22.99 -0.09 -28.01
N PRO A 597 23.99 -0.53 -28.81
CA PRO A 597 23.85 -1.74 -29.59
C PRO A 597 23.73 -2.95 -28.67
N LYS A 598 22.92 -3.93 -29.07
CA LYS A 598 22.78 -5.21 -28.37
C LYS A 598 23.41 -6.31 -29.19
N ARG A 599 24.07 -7.26 -28.52
CA ARG A 599 24.58 -8.48 -29.14
C ARG A 599 24.15 -9.74 -28.41
N ASP A 600 24.04 -10.83 -29.15
CA ASP A 600 23.75 -12.14 -28.56
C ASP A 600 24.89 -12.61 -27.65
N HIS A 601 24.54 -13.23 -26.53
CA HIS A 601 25.51 -13.66 -25.52
C HIS A 601 25.19 -15.06 -25.00
N PHE A 602 26.19 -15.95 -25.05
CA PHE A 602 26.09 -17.30 -24.49
C PHE A 602 26.67 -17.34 -23.07
N MET A 603 25.91 -17.87 -22.11
CA MET A 603 26.33 -17.93 -20.70
C MET A 603 26.66 -19.34 -20.23
N TYR A 604 27.76 -19.47 -19.49
CA TYR A 604 28.12 -20.66 -18.73
C TYR A 604 27.82 -20.47 -17.24
N TYR A 605 27.32 -21.52 -16.61
CA TYR A 605 27.15 -21.54 -15.15
C TYR A 605 28.28 -22.36 -14.51
N PRO A 606 29.04 -21.79 -13.55
CA PRO A 606 30.24 -22.41 -12.99
C PRO A 606 29.90 -23.71 -12.26
N THR A 607 30.54 -24.83 -12.58
CA THR A 607 30.21 -26.17 -12.07
C THR A 607 30.41 -26.32 -10.55
N ASN A 608 31.45 -25.69 -10.02
CA ASN A 608 31.83 -25.72 -8.61
C ASN A 608 30.82 -25.02 -7.71
N LEU A 609 30.04 -24.08 -8.26
CA LEU A 609 29.09 -23.33 -7.47
C LEU A 609 27.85 -24.20 -7.18
N ARG A 610 27.60 -24.45 -5.89
CA ARG A 610 26.44 -25.20 -5.39
C ARG A 610 25.52 -24.27 -4.61
N VAL A 611 24.26 -24.21 -5.05
CA VAL A 611 23.26 -23.31 -4.47
C VAL A 611 21.98 -24.07 -4.24
N ARG A 612 21.52 -24.14 -2.99
CA ARG A 612 20.27 -24.82 -2.65
C ARG A 612 19.11 -23.84 -2.55
N ALA A 613 17.98 -24.25 -3.08
CA ALA A 613 16.73 -23.51 -3.04
C ALA A 613 15.57 -24.44 -2.66
N PHE A 614 14.61 -23.92 -1.91
CA PHE A 614 13.30 -24.58 -1.80
C PHE A 614 12.49 -24.37 -3.08
N GLU A 615 11.53 -25.27 -3.33
CA GLU A 615 10.62 -25.10 -4.46
C GLU A 615 9.68 -23.91 -4.26
N ARG A 616 9.09 -23.46 -5.37
CA ARG A 616 8.15 -22.34 -5.37
C ARG A 616 6.99 -22.61 -4.40
N ALA A 617 6.63 -21.59 -3.63
CA ALA A 617 5.56 -21.62 -2.62
C ALA A 617 5.82 -22.52 -1.40
N VAL A 618 7.01 -23.10 -1.26
CA VAL A 618 7.44 -23.72 0.00
C VAL A 618 7.76 -22.64 1.01
N LEU A 619 7.10 -22.69 2.17
CA LEU A 619 7.24 -21.65 3.18
C LEU A 619 8.39 -21.86 4.18
N LEU A 620 9.08 -23.00 4.12
CA LEU A 620 10.22 -23.33 4.99
C LEU A 620 11.40 -22.40 4.76
N ASP A 621 12.06 -21.99 5.85
CA ASP A 621 13.31 -21.23 5.81
C ASP A 621 14.49 -22.13 6.14
N PHE A 622 15.68 -21.76 5.64
CA PHE A 622 16.91 -22.46 5.96
C PHE A 622 17.30 -22.24 7.44
N PRO A 623 17.88 -23.25 8.10
CA PRO A 623 18.38 -23.08 9.45
C PRO A 623 19.59 -22.14 9.48
N ALA A 624 20.00 -21.74 10.68
CA ALA A 624 21.23 -20.98 10.85
C ALA A 624 22.43 -21.79 10.29
N PRO A 625 23.39 -21.13 9.61
CA PRO A 625 24.56 -21.80 9.07
C PRO A 625 25.27 -22.70 10.06
N MET A 626 25.33 -23.99 9.74
CA MET A 626 26.10 -24.97 10.51
C MET A 626 27.59 -24.73 10.26
N LYS A 627 28.39 -24.82 11.33
CA LYS A 627 29.83 -24.63 11.29
C LYS A 627 30.52 -25.98 11.32
N ASP A 628 31.67 -26.08 10.64
CA ASP A 628 32.55 -27.22 10.80
C ASP A 628 33.36 -27.16 12.11
N GLU A 629 34.23 -28.14 12.29
CA GLU A 629 35.07 -28.30 13.49
C GLU A 629 36.02 -27.11 13.73
N VAL A 630 36.36 -26.36 12.67
CA VAL A 630 37.24 -25.18 12.73
C VAL A 630 36.42 -23.89 12.91
N GLY A 631 35.09 -24.00 12.94
CA GLY A 631 34.19 -22.87 13.13
C GLY A 631 33.80 -22.14 11.83
N VAL A 632 34.20 -22.66 10.66
CA VAL A 632 33.85 -22.09 9.35
C VAL A 632 32.44 -22.53 8.97
N PRO A 633 31.51 -21.61 8.65
CA PRO A 633 30.17 -22.00 8.24
C PRO A 633 30.18 -22.70 6.88
N SER A 634 29.44 -23.80 6.76
CA SER A 634 29.35 -24.61 5.55
C SER A 634 28.41 -24.05 4.48
N TYR A 635 27.64 -23.02 4.79
CA TYR A 635 26.86 -22.26 3.81
C TYR A 635 26.55 -20.87 4.36
N TRP A 636 26.04 -19.97 3.52
CA TRP A 636 25.39 -18.74 3.97
C TRP A 636 24.13 -18.46 3.19
N LEU A 637 23.30 -17.60 3.78
CA LEU A 637 22.04 -17.19 3.18
C LEU A 637 22.26 -15.95 2.32
N LEU A 638 21.92 -16.05 1.04
CA LEU A 638 22.01 -14.96 0.07
C LEU A 638 20.62 -14.69 -0.51
N ASP A 639 20.24 -13.44 -0.70
CA ASP A 639 19.03 -13.12 -1.46
C ASP A 639 19.16 -13.68 -2.88
N GLY A 640 18.13 -14.36 -3.38
CA GLY A 640 18.18 -15.03 -4.68
C GLY A 640 18.44 -14.08 -5.84
N GLY A 641 18.07 -12.79 -5.72
CA GLY A 641 18.43 -11.78 -6.72
C GLY A 641 19.94 -11.54 -6.81
N SER A 642 20.65 -11.57 -5.67
CA SER A 642 22.09 -11.27 -5.59
C SER A 642 23.01 -12.32 -6.21
N LEU A 643 22.48 -13.49 -6.56
CA LEU A 643 23.19 -14.52 -7.35
C LEU A 643 23.40 -14.08 -8.80
N LEU A 644 22.43 -13.37 -9.38
CA LEU A 644 22.38 -13.12 -10.82
C LEU A 644 23.50 -12.21 -11.36
N PRO A 645 23.95 -11.13 -10.68
CA PRO A 645 25.04 -10.30 -11.19
C PRO A 645 26.33 -11.10 -11.41
N VAL A 646 26.65 -12.02 -10.51
CA VAL A 646 27.87 -12.85 -10.59
C VAL A 646 27.75 -13.89 -11.70
N LEU A 647 26.57 -14.50 -11.87
CA LEU A 647 26.33 -15.42 -13.00
C LEU A 647 26.35 -14.69 -14.34
N ALA A 648 25.76 -13.49 -14.41
CA ALA A 648 25.72 -12.68 -15.62
C ALA A 648 27.12 -12.25 -16.07
N LEU A 649 28.05 -12.04 -15.12
CA LEU A 649 29.42 -11.65 -15.42
C LEU A 649 30.13 -12.66 -16.32
N GLY A 650 29.76 -13.95 -16.21
CA GLY A 650 30.31 -15.02 -17.04
C GLY A 650 31.81 -15.16 -16.83
N LEU A 651 32.23 -15.30 -15.57
CA LEU A 651 33.63 -15.51 -15.18
C LEU A 651 34.21 -16.72 -15.94
N GLN A 652 35.47 -16.60 -16.32
CA GLN A 652 36.27 -17.64 -16.99
C GLN A 652 37.51 -17.94 -16.14
N SER A 653 38.19 -19.04 -16.47
CA SER A 653 39.44 -19.41 -15.80
C SER A 653 40.44 -18.27 -15.92
N ASP A 654 41.10 -17.95 -14.81
CA ASP A 654 42.17 -16.96 -14.69
C ASP A 654 41.75 -15.50 -14.86
N ASP A 655 40.44 -15.20 -14.96
CA ASP A 655 39.92 -13.83 -15.00
C ASP A 655 40.40 -13.02 -13.79
N SER A 656 40.82 -11.78 -14.05
CA SER A 656 40.99 -10.76 -13.02
C SER A 656 39.66 -10.01 -12.80
N LEU A 657 39.13 -10.13 -11.58
CA LEU A 657 37.85 -9.55 -11.18
C LEU A 657 38.07 -8.30 -10.31
N LEU A 658 37.39 -7.21 -10.64
CA LEU A 658 37.21 -6.06 -9.75
C LEU A 658 35.76 -5.98 -9.27
N ASP A 659 35.55 -6.00 -7.97
CA ASP A 659 34.28 -5.66 -7.32
C ASP A 659 34.37 -4.22 -6.81
N MET A 660 33.70 -3.29 -7.52
CA MET A 660 33.81 -1.84 -7.30
C MET A 660 33.25 -1.37 -5.95
N CYS A 661 32.26 -2.10 -5.43
CA CYS A 661 31.47 -1.74 -4.25
C CYS A 661 31.23 -2.99 -3.39
N ALA A 662 32.32 -3.62 -2.97
CA ALA A 662 32.32 -5.03 -2.57
C ALA A 662 31.66 -5.35 -1.22
N ALA A 663 31.65 -4.42 -0.25
CA ALA A 663 31.12 -4.74 1.07
C ALA A 663 29.59 -4.92 1.05
N PRO A 664 29.01 -5.86 1.81
CA PRO A 664 29.65 -6.70 2.84
C PRO A 664 30.39 -7.94 2.33
N GLY A 665 30.43 -8.22 1.02
CA GLY A 665 31.27 -9.27 0.42
C GLY A 665 30.58 -10.49 -0.15
N GLY A 666 29.24 -10.56 -0.09
CA GLY A 666 28.51 -11.75 -0.53
C GLY A 666 28.75 -12.12 -2.00
N LYS A 667 28.83 -11.13 -2.89
CA LYS A 667 29.07 -11.35 -4.33
C LYS A 667 30.53 -11.71 -4.62
N SER A 668 31.47 -11.10 -3.90
CA SER A 668 32.91 -11.42 -4.04
C SER A 668 33.23 -12.83 -3.51
N LEU A 669 32.61 -13.25 -2.39
CA LEU A 669 32.67 -14.63 -1.89
C LEU A 669 32.06 -15.63 -2.88
N LEU A 670 30.92 -15.27 -3.48
CA LEU A 670 30.27 -16.08 -4.51
C LEU A 670 31.15 -16.25 -5.75
N ALA A 671 31.85 -15.19 -6.18
CA ALA A 671 32.81 -15.25 -7.26
C ALA A 671 34.01 -16.16 -6.92
N ALA A 672 34.52 -16.11 -5.68
CA ALA A 672 35.59 -16.99 -5.23
C ALA A 672 35.19 -18.48 -5.24
N LEU A 673 33.96 -18.80 -4.80
CA LEU A 673 33.43 -20.18 -4.83
C LEU A 673 33.29 -20.76 -6.24
N SER A 674 33.23 -19.91 -7.29
CA SER A 674 33.25 -20.43 -8.66
C SER A 674 34.57 -21.15 -8.99
N GLY A 675 35.67 -20.80 -8.30
CA GLY A 675 37.02 -21.32 -8.55
C GLY A 675 37.65 -20.80 -9.84
N LEU A 676 36.99 -19.90 -10.56
CA LEU A 676 37.40 -19.40 -11.87
C LEU A 676 38.39 -18.22 -11.82
N PRO A 677 38.15 -17.15 -11.04
CA PRO A 677 39.05 -15.99 -11.05
C PRO A 677 40.41 -16.32 -10.43
N SER A 678 41.47 -15.78 -11.04
CA SER A 678 42.84 -15.82 -10.49
C SER A 678 43.03 -14.80 -9.38
N LYS A 679 42.36 -13.64 -9.51
CA LYS A 679 42.47 -12.50 -8.60
C LYS A 679 41.13 -11.81 -8.42
N ILE A 680 40.78 -11.48 -7.19
CA ILE A 680 39.55 -10.77 -6.83
C ILE A 680 39.93 -9.52 -6.06
N VAL A 681 39.82 -8.37 -6.70
CA VAL A 681 40.03 -7.06 -6.09
C VAL A 681 38.71 -6.55 -5.55
N CYS A 682 38.61 -6.41 -4.23
CA CYS A 682 37.42 -5.90 -3.55
C CYS A 682 37.65 -4.46 -3.10
N ASN A 683 36.92 -3.52 -3.67
CA ASN A 683 37.00 -2.11 -3.33
C ASN A 683 35.75 -1.64 -2.56
N ASP A 684 35.94 -0.92 -1.45
CA ASP A 684 34.88 -0.14 -0.81
C ASP A 684 35.50 1.10 -0.13
N PHE A 685 34.98 2.29 -0.43
CA PHE A 685 35.51 3.54 0.08
C PHE A 685 35.33 3.72 1.60
N LYS A 686 34.24 3.18 2.17
CA LYS A 686 33.90 3.38 3.59
C LYS A 686 34.64 2.36 4.45
N LEU A 687 35.51 2.85 5.34
CA LEU A 687 36.34 2.01 6.22
C LEU A 687 35.51 1.00 7.05
N ALA A 688 34.36 1.43 7.59
CA ALA A 688 33.49 0.56 8.37
C ALA A 688 32.92 -0.62 7.55
N ARG A 689 32.57 -0.36 6.27
CA ARG A 689 32.08 -1.37 5.34
C ARG A 689 33.20 -2.32 4.91
N LEU A 690 34.38 -1.78 4.63
CA LEU A 690 35.57 -2.59 4.35
C LEU A 690 35.92 -3.51 5.53
N GLY A 691 35.74 -3.05 6.76
CA GLY A 691 35.87 -3.88 7.96
C GLY A 691 34.84 -5.02 8.04
N GLN A 692 33.60 -4.79 7.58
CA GLN A 692 32.59 -5.86 7.47
C GLN A 692 32.99 -6.90 6.42
N LEU A 693 33.46 -6.46 5.25
CA LEU A 693 33.99 -7.34 4.21
C LEU A 693 35.14 -8.20 4.74
N LYS A 694 36.12 -7.58 5.42
CA LYS A 694 37.25 -8.31 6.01
C LYS A 694 36.77 -9.38 6.99
N ARG A 695 35.81 -9.05 7.87
CA ARG A 695 35.23 -10.03 8.80
C ARG A 695 34.49 -11.16 8.09
N ALA A 696 33.74 -10.85 7.02
CA ALA A 696 33.05 -11.87 6.24
C ALA A 696 34.06 -12.85 5.60
N LEU A 697 35.13 -12.33 4.98
CA LEU A 697 36.20 -13.16 4.42
C LEU A 697 36.83 -14.06 5.49
N MET A 698 37.22 -13.50 6.65
CA MET A 698 37.78 -14.30 7.75
C MET A 698 36.79 -15.32 8.36
N THR A 699 35.48 -15.13 8.17
CA THR A 699 34.47 -16.05 8.69
C THR A 699 34.24 -17.24 7.74
N TYR A 700 34.23 -16.99 6.43
CA TYR A 700 33.84 -17.99 5.43
C TYR A 700 35.02 -18.60 4.67
N VAL A 701 36.19 -17.95 4.65
CA VAL A 701 37.40 -18.46 4.02
C VAL A 701 38.34 -18.97 5.10
N PRO A 702 38.67 -20.28 5.13
CA PRO A 702 39.66 -20.83 6.06
C PRO A 702 41.04 -20.19 5.87
N GLU A 703 41.80 -20.03 6.96
CA GLU A 703 43.14 -19.43 6.93
C GLU A 703 44.16 -20.29 6.17
N ASP A 704 43.94 -21.61 6.11
CA ASP A 704 44.75 -22.59 5.38
C ASP A 704 44.37 -22.69 3.88
N SER A 705 43.38 -21.93 3.41
CA SER A 705 42.94 -21.97 2.01
C SER A 705 43.76 -21.07 1.11
N GLU A 706 44.28 -21.62 0.01
CA GLU A 706 44.93 -20.86 -1.09
C GLU A 706 44.02 -19.76 -1.68
N THR A 707 42.70 -19.84 -1.44
CA THR A 707 41.73 -18.84 -1.90
C THR A 707 41.93 -17.48 -1.23
N ILE A 708 42.54 -17.44 -0.04
CA ILE A 708 42.75 -16.18 0.69
C ILE A 708 43.72 -15.25 -0.06
N GLU A 709 44.72 -15.82 -0.73
CA GLU A 709 45.74 -15.10 -1.49
C GLU A 709 45.17 -14.43 -2.75
N LYS A 710 44.01 -14.91 -3.24
CA LYS A 710 43.32 -14.33 -4.40
C LYS A 710 42.68 -12.99 -4.08
N PHE A 711 42.36 -12.72 -2.81
CA PHE A 711 41.64 -11.50 -2.41
C PHE A 711 42.59 -10.32 -2.19
N VAL A 712 42.27 -9.19 -2.82
CA VAL A 712 42.97 -7.92 -2.63
C VAL A 712 41.97 -6.86 -2.17
N LEU A 713 42.15 -6.34 -0.96
CA LEU A 713 41.29 -5.29 -0.41
C LEU A 713 41.83 -3.90 -0.77
N LYS A 714 40.99 -3.06 -1.38
CA LYS A 714 41.30 -1.67 -1.70
C LYS A 714 40.28 -0.71 -1.11
N ARG A 715 40.73 0.52 -0.88
CA ARG A 715 39.92 1.64 -0.38
C ARG A 715 40.13 2.87 -1.27
N LYS A 716 39.53 2.87 -2.44
CA LYS A 716 39.49 4.00 -3.37
C LYS A 716 38.04 4.46 -3.59
N ASP A 717 37.84 5.76 -3.79
CA ASP A 717 36.53 6.29 -4.14
C ASP A 717 36.22 5.96 -5.60
N ALA A 718 35.34 4.99 -5.83
CA ALA A 718 34.95 4.58 -7.18
C ALA A 718 34.19 5.68 -7.95
N SER A 719 33.68 6.72 -7.27
CA SER A 719 32.95 7.81 -7.90
C SER A 719 33.83 8.98 -8.33
N ASP A 720 35.08 9.04 -7.88
CA ASP A 720 35.99 10.12 -8.25
C ASP A 720 36.67 9.81 -9.59
N VAL A 721 36.10 10.36 -10.66
CA VAL A 721 36.59 10.20 -12.03
C VAL A 721 38.02 10.75 -12.22
N LYS A 722 38.44 11.73 -11.41
CA LYS A 722 39.72 12.43 -11.55
C LYS A 722 40.88 11.67 -10.91
N THR A 723 40.66 11.09 -9.73
CA THR A 723 41.71 10.39 -8.98
C THR A 723 41.76 8.89 -9.26
N TRP A 724 40.72 8.34 -9.90
CA TRP A 724 40.72 6.96 -10.35
C TRP A 724 41.81 6.71 -11.40
N ASP A 725 42.67 5.73 -11.16
CA ASP A 725 43.90 5.45 -11.92
C ASP A 725 44.01 4.00 -12.41
N GLU A 726 42.98 3.17 -12.19
CA GLU A 726 43.01 1.74 -12.50
C GLU A 726 42.37 1.45 -13.87
N PHE A 727 42.99 1.94 -14.94
CA PHE A 727 42.50 1.78 -16.31
C PHE A 727 42.93 0.46 -16.93
N GLU A 728 42.03 -0.20 -17.68
CA GLU A 728 42.32 -1.44 -18.43
C GLU A 728 43.01 -2.53 -17.60
N ALA A 729 42.75 -2.56 -16.30
CA ALA A 729 43.46 -3.44 -15.37
C ALA A 729 42.77 -4.80 -15.20
N TYR A 730 41.47 -4.90 -15.54
CA TYR A 730 40.62 -6.04 -15.18
C TYR A 730 39.89 -6.65 -16.37
N ASP A 731 39.74 -7.98 -16.38
CA ASP A 731 38.97 -8.69 -17.40
C ASP A 731 37.48 -8.55 -17.15
N LYS A 732 37.09 -8.57 -15.87
CA LYS A 732 35.70 -8.50 -15.41
C LYS A 732 35.55 -7.46 -14.30
N VAL A 733 34.50 -6.65 -14.39
CA VAL A 733 34.16 -5.67 -13.35
C VAL A 733 32.72 -5.85 -12.90
N LEU A 734 32.51 -5.97 -11.60
CA LEU A 734 31.20 -5.95 -10.97
C LEU A 734 30.97 -4.57 -10.34
N ALA A 735 29.96 -3.87 -10.84
CA ALA A 735 29.53 -2.57 -10.36
C ALA A 735 28.19 -2.70 -9.61
N ASP A 736 28.24 -3.26 -8.41
CA ASP A 736 27.10 -3.37 -7.48
C ASP A 736 26.92 -2.08 -6.67
N VAL A 737 26.36 -1.07 -7.32
CA VAL A 737 26.42 0.31 -6.83
C VAL A 737 25.49 0.57 -5.63
N PRO A 738 25.83 1.54 -4.75
CA PRO A 738 24.89 2.02 -3.74
C PRO A 738 23.64 2.59 -4.42
N CYS A 739 22.46 2.19 -3.93
CA CYS A 739 21.17 2.60 -4.47
C CYS A 739 20.16 2.83 -3.34
N SER A 740 18.90 3.11 -3.69
CA SER A 740 17.83 3.32 -2.72
C SER A 740 17.43 2.08 -1.92
N THR A 741 17.98 0.89 -2.25
CA THR A 741 17.81 -0.36 -1.50
C THR A 741 16.35 -0.65 -1.12
N ASP A 742 15.45 -0.66 -2.11
CA ASP A 742 14.00 -0.49 -1.92
C ASP A 742 13.39 -1.39 -0.84
N ARG A 743 13.79 -2.66 -0.80
CA ARG A 743 13.33 -3.60 0.22
C ARG A 743 13.77 -3.21 1.64
N LEU A 744 15.04 -2.85 1.82
CA LEU A 744 15.57 -2.42 3.11
C LEU A 744 14.93 -1.10 3.53
N SER A 745 14.71 -0.20 2.57
CA SER A 745 14.11 1.12 2.80
C SER A 745 12.66 1.06 3.26
N VAL A 746 11.90 -0.01 2.99
CA VAL A 746 10.55 -0.18 3.58
C VAL A 746 10.54 -0.96 4.89
N SER A 747 11.63 -1.63 5.26
CA SER A 747 11.70 -2.47 6.46
C SER A 747 12.46 -1.86 7.64
N THR A 748 13.30 -0.85 7.40
CA THR A 748 14.24 -0.33 8.40
C THR A 748 14.26 1.20 8.39
N ASP A 749 14.16 1.82 9.57
CA ASP A 749 14.22 3.29 9.71
C ASP A 749 15.64 3.82 9.95
N ASP A 750 16.47 3.05 10.64
CA ASP A 750 17.85 3.44 10.97
C ASP A 750 18.73 3.55 9.72
N GLY A 751 19.32 4.72 9.49
CA GLY A 751 20.18 4.97 8.33
C GLY A 751 19.45 4.94 6.98
N ASN A 752 18.11 5.05 7.00
CA ASN A 752 17.29 4.97 5.79
C ASN A 752 17.47 6.20 4.89
N ILE A 753 17.72 5.95 3.60
CA ILE A 753 17.96 6.96 2.57
C ILE A 753 16.71 7.82 2.28
N PHE A 754 15.53 7.38 2.71
CA PHE A 754 14.27 8.14 2.61
C PHE A 754 14.01 9.07 3.78
N SER A 755 14.89 9.09 4.80
CA SER A 755 14.82 10.08 5.87
C SER A 755 14.97 11.51 5.33
N THR A 756 14.41 12.48 6.05
CA THR A 756 14.48 13.89 5.67
C THR A 756 15.92 14.38 5.50
N ASP A 757 16.82 13.91 6.36
CA ASP A 757 18.22 14.31 6.40
C ASP A 757 19.01 13.76 5.20
N ALA A 758 18.58 12.63 4.64
CA ALA A 758 19.22 11.97 3.50
C ALA A 758 18.65 12.41 2.13
N THR A 759 17.75 13.40 2.08
CA THR A 759 17.06 13.79 0.83
C THR A 759 18.03 14.19 -0.29
N GLN A 760 19.04 15.01 0.01
CA GLN A 760 20.05 15.42 -0.98
C GLN A 760 20.92 14.25 -1.43
N GLN A 761 21.30 13.37 -0.49
CA GLN A 761 22.05 12.16 -0.81
C GLN A 761 21.23 11.23 -1.73
N ARG A 762 19.92 11.08 -1.47
CA ARG A 762 19.01 10.27 -2.29
C ARG A 762 18.89 10.82 -3.71
N LEU A 763 18.70 12.14 -3.86
CA LEU A 763 18.61 12.79 -5.17
C LEU A 763 19.93 12.68 -5.95
N GLY A 764 21.07 12.65 -5.26
CA GLY A 764 22.39 12.47 -5.89
C GLY A 764 22.75 11.04 -6.29
N LEU A 765 21.91 10.04 -5.98
CA LEU A 765 22.22 8.62 -6.25
C LEU A 765 22.47 8.33 -7.74
N PRO A 766 21.60 8.72 -8.69
CA PRO A 766 21.85 8.44 -10.12
C PRO A 766 23.19 8.99 -10.59
N VAL A 767 23.52 10.22 -10.21
CA VAL A 767 24.80 10.88 -10.57
C VAL A 767 25.99 10.11 -10.00
N LEU A 768 25.90 9.67 -8.74
CA LEU A 768 26.94 8.86 -8.10
C LEU A 768 27.13 7.52 -8.83
N GLN A 769 26.02 6.85 -9.15
CA GLN A 769 26.00 5.55 -9.84
C GLN A 769 26.60 5.66 -11.25
N THR A 770 26.27 6.72 -11.99
CA THR A 770 26.84 7.01 -13.31
C THR A 770 28.36 7.15 -13.24
N LYS A 771 28.88 7.91 -12.27
CA LYS A 771 30.33 8.08 -12.10
C LYS A 771 31.05 6.76 -11.79
N ILE A 772 30.45 5.90 -10.95
CA ILE A 772 31.00 4.58 -10.65
C ILE A 772 31.00 3.70 -11.91
N LEU A 773 29.92 3.70 -12.68
CA LEU A 773 29.83 2.90 -13.91
C LEU A 773 30.79 3.40 -15.00
N VAL A 774 30.99 4.72 -15.12
CA VAL A 774 32.02 5.33 -15.99
C VAL A 774 33.40 4.79 -15.62
N ASN A 775 33.76 4.81 -14.34
CA ASN A 775 35.04 4.26 -13.88
C ASN A 775 35.13 2.73 -14.07
N ALA A 776 34.03 2.00 -13.95
CA ALA A 776 34.00 0.56 -14.22
C ALA A 776 34.30 0.24 -15.69
N LEU A 777 33.71 1.00 -16.61
CA LEU A 777 33.96 0.89 -18.05
C LEU A 777 35.39 1.32 -18.43
N ARG A 778 35.98 2.28 -17.71
CA ARG A 778 37.40 2.67 -17.88
C ARG A 778 38.36 1.61 -17.33
N SER A 779 37.96 0.90 -16.28
CA SER A 779 38.79 -0.12 -15.61
C SER A 779 38.84 -1.46 -16.32
N VAL A 780 37.83 -1.78 -17.13
CA VAL A 780 37.80 -3.03 -17.88
C VAL A 780 38.70 -2.96 -19.11
N LYS A 781 39.40 -4.05 -19.41
CA LYS A 781 40.18 -4.22 -20.64
C LYS A 781 39.28 -4.20 -21.86
N VAL A 782 39.85 -3.89 -23.02
CA VAL A 782 39.17 -4.07 -24.31
C VAL A 782 38.79 -5.55 -24.48
N GLY A 783 37.53 -5.83 -24.80
CA GLY A 783 36.94 -7.16 -24.86
C GLY A 783 36.46 -7.71 -23.51
N GLY A 784 36.83 -7.09 -22.40
CA GLY A 784 36.33 -7.41 -21.07
C GLY A 784 34.90 -6.90 -20.85
N SER A 785 34.27 -7.37 -19.77
CA SER A 785 32.86 -7.08 -19.48
C SER A 785 32.60 -6.52 -18.09
N VAL A 786 31.67 -5.59 -18.02
CA VAL A 786 31.15 -4.99 -16.78
C VAL A 786 29.72 -5.46 -16.55
N VAL A 787 29.40 -5.87 -15.32
CA VAL A 787 28.01 -6.04 -14.89
C VAL A 787 27.65 -4.94 -13.92
N TYR A 788 26.70 -4.10 -14.31
CA TYR A 788 26.07 -3.11 -13.45
C TYR A 788 24.87 -3.75 -12.74
N SER A 789 24.77 -3.58 -11.43
CA SER A 789 23.63 -4.08 -10.66
C SER A 789 23.16 -3.13 -9.57
N THR A 790 21.85 -3.15 -9.32
CA THR A 790 21.21 -2.42 -8.22
C THR A 790 20.11 -3.28 -7.59
N CYS A 791 19.75 -2.99 -6.34
CA CYS A 791 18.57 -3.56 -5.69
C CYS A 791 17.42 -2.55 -5.58
N THR A 792 17.14 -1.85 -6.68
CA THR A 792 16.01 -0.91 -6.80
C THR A 792 15.19 -1.18 -8.06
N LEU A 793 13.89 -0.87 -7.99
CA LEU A 793 12.97 -0.92 -9.12
C LEU A 793 13.00 0.36 -9.99
N SER A 794 13.78 1.37 -9.59
CA SER A 794 13.75 2.71 -10.18
C SER A 794 14.47 2.79 -11.53
N PRO A 795 13.77 3.11 -12.64
CA PRO A 795 14.41 3.25 -13.95
C PRO A 795 15.48 4.36 -13.99
N SER A 796 15.29 5.43 -13.21
CA SER A 796 16.26 6.53 -13.07
C SER A 796 17.59 6.11 -12.43
N GLN A 797 17.61 4.99 -11.70
CA GLN A 797 18.82 4.41 -11.12
C GLN A 797 19.28 3.16 -11.90
N ASN A 798 18.55 2.74 -12.94
CA ASN A 798 18.81 1.50 -13.66
C ASN A 798 19.18 1.83 -15.11
N GLU A 799 18.20 1.88 -16.01
CA GLU A 799 18.41 2.14 -17.44
C GLU A 799 19.04 3.52 -17.69
N ALA A 800 18.55 4.57 -17.02
CA ALA A 800 19.06 5.93 -17.21
C ALA A 800 20.55 6.06 -16.82
N VAL A 801 20.99 5.36 -15.78
CA VAL A 801 22.40 5.36 -15.36
C VAL A 801 23.28 4.68 -16.40
N VAL A 802 22.80 3.57 -16.97
CA VAL A 802 23.52 2.84 -18.04
C VAL A 802 23.65 3.73 -19.28
N GLU A 803 22.56 4.35 -19.72
CA GLU A 803 22.56 5.26 -20.87
C GLU A 803 23.54 6.42 -20.68
N ASN A 804 23.45 7.10 -19.53
CA ASN A 804 24.29 8.26 -19.23
C ASN A 804 25.78 7.86 -19.13
N ALA A 805 26.09 6.73 -18.50
CA ALA A 805 27.47 6.27 -18.39
C ALA A 805 28.06 5.92 -19.76
N VAL A 806 27.31 5.22 -20.62
CA VAL A 806 27.75 4.88 -21.98
C VAL A 806 27.96 6.13 -22.83
N ALA A 807 27.06 7.11 -22.75
CA ALA A 807 27.17 8.37 -23.45
C ALA A 807 28.44 9.14 -23.04
N ILE A 808 28.69 9.25 -21.73
CA ILE A 808 29.88 9.91 -21.18
C ILE A 808 31.16 9.21 -21.62
N VAL A 809 31.23 7.87 -21.51
CA VAL A 809 32.48 7.17 -21.88
C VAL A 809 32.77 7.21 -23.37
N ARG A 810 31.73 7.23 -24.21
CA ARG A 810 31.87 7.45 -25.65
C ARG A 810 32.39 8.85 -25.94
N LYS A 811 31.75 9.88 -25.38
CA LYS A 811 32.05 11.29 -25.66
C LYS A 811 33.41 11.73 -25.10
N ASP A 812 33.66 11.45 -23.82
CA ASP A 812 34.77 12.04 -23.08
C ASP A 812 36.02 11.15 -23.08
N PHE A 813 35.86 9.84 -23.29
CA PHE A 813 36.96 8.87 -23.24
C PHE A 813 37.12 8.03 -24.52
N GLY A 814 36.23 8.15 -25.51
CA GLY A 814 36.29 7.38 -26.76
C GLY A 814 36.09 5.88 -26.58
N ILE A 815 35.46 5.46 -25.48
CA ILE A 815 35.22 4.05 -25.16
C ILE A 815 33.87 3.64 -25.75
N GLU A 816 33.90 2.65 -26.63
CA GLU A 816 32.70 2.08 -27.23
C GLU A 816 32.26 0.83 -26.47
N THR A 817 30.95 0.70 -26.28
CA THR A 817 30.36 -0.39 -25.50
C THR A 817 29.15 -0.99 -26.19
N VAL A 818 28.91 -2.27 -25.90
CA VAL A 818 27.76 -3.03 -26.38
C VAL A 818 27.07 -3.71 -25.21
N GLU A 819 25.74 -3.75 -25.22
CA GLU A 819 24.96 -4.54 -24.27
C GLU A 819 24.96 -6.01 -24.68
N GLU A 820 25.31 -6.88 -23.74
CA GLU A 820 25.24 -8.33 -23.90
C GLU A 820 23.84 -8.82 -23.51
N SER A 821 23.18 -9.52 -24.44
CA SER A 821 21.83 -10.04 -24.22
C SER A 821 21.79 -11.01 -23.04
N LEU A 822 20.93 -10.71 -22.05
CA LEU A 822 20.69 -11.57 -20.88
C LEU A 822 19.56 -12.58 -21.12
N HIS A 823 19.10 -12.76 -22.36
CA HIS A 823 17.93 -13.57 -22.67
C HIS A 823 18.04 -15.03 -22.19
N GLN A 824 19.21 -15.66 -22.38
CA GLN A 824 19.46 -17.03 -21.89
C GLN A 824 19.30 -17.12 -20.36
N LEU A 825 19.87 -16.16 -19.62
CA LEU A 825 19.75 -16.10 -18.16
C LEU A 825 18.30 -15.93 -17.74
N VAL A 826 17.59 -14.96 -18.32
CA VAL A 826 16.18 -14.68 -18.01
C VAL A 826 15.31 -15.91 -18.29
N SER A 827 15.53 -16.57 -19.42
CA SER A 827 14.79 -17.78 -19.82
C SER A 827 15.01 -18.93 -18.83
N HIS A 828 16.27 -19.27 -18.51
CA HIS A 828 16.59 -20.34 -17.57
C HIS A 828 16.08 -20.07 -16.15
N MET A 829 16.27 -18.83 -15.66
CA MET A 829 15.81 -18.43 -14.32
C MET A 829 14.28 -18.41 -14.23
N THR A 830 13.59 -17.98 -15.28
CA THR A 830 12.11 -18.02 -15.34
C THR A 830 11.59 -19.47 -15.42
N ALA A 831 12.23 -20.33 -16.22
CA ALA A 831 11.87 -21.75 -16.36
C ALA A 831 12.01 -22.52 -15.04
N SER A 832 12.93 -22.11 -14.17
CA SER A 832 13.06 -22.68 -12.82
C SER A 832 11.82 -22.49 -11.93
N GLY A 833 10.96 -21.51 -12.26
CA GLY A 833 9.79 -21.10 -11.49
C GLY A 833 10.07 -20.21 -10.27
N LEU A 834 11.36 -19.97 -9.94
CA LEU A 834 11.76 -19.20 -8.76
C LEU A 834 11.95 -17.70 -9.01
N TYR A 835 12.11 -17.27 -10.26
CA TYR A 835 12.34 -15.88 -10.62
C TYR A 835 11.19 -15.32 -11.44
N ARG A 836 10.95 -14.02 -11.28
CA ARG A 836 10.02 -13.25 -12.11
C ARG A 836 10.71 -12.00 -12.60
N PHE A 837 10.71 -11.80 -13.90
CA PHE A 837 11.30 -10.63 -14.54
C PHE A 837 10.23 -9.63 -14.99
N HIS A 838 10.61 -8.36 -15.01
CA HIS A 838 9.91 -7.29 -15.69
C HIS A 838 10.65 -6.97 -16.99
N ASP A 839 9.89 -6.68 -18.04
CA ASP A 839 10.45 -6.32 -19.35
C ASP A 839 11.04 -4.92 -19.26
N THR A 840 12.34 -4.80 -19.50
CA THR A 840 13.07 -3.52 -19.51
C THR A 840 13.71 -3.29 -20.88
N PRO A 841 13.84 -2.03 -21.34
CA PRO A 841 14.51 -1.73 -22.61
C PRO A 841 15.99 -2.15 -22.61
N LEU A 842 16.66 -2.02 -21.47
CA LEU A 842 18.06 -2.38 -21.25
C LEU A 842 18.15 -3.31 -20.03
N GLY A 843 19.08 -4.26 -20.07
CA GLY A 843 19.31 -5.19 -18.97
C GLY A 843 18.12 -6.09 -18.65
N ALA A 844 18.05 -6.54 -17.40
CA ALA A 844 16.96 -7.35 -16.87
C ALA A 844 16.64 -6.98 -15.41
N LEU A 845 15.35 -6.91 -15.07
CA LEU A 845 14.89 -6.57 -13.73
C LEU A 845 14.11 -7.71 -13.07
N VAL A 846 14.66 -8.27 -11.99
CA VAL A 846 13.93 -9.20 -11.10
C VAL A 846 12.99 -8.41 -10.21
N VAL A 847 11.72 -8.81 -10.21
CA VAL A 847 10.70 -8.19 -9.37
C VAL A 847 10.25 -9.13 -8.23
N PRO A 848 10.08 -8.62 -7.00
CA PRO A 848 9.52 -9.36 -5.88
C PRO A 848 8.15 -9.98 -6.19
N PHE A 849 7.97 -11.26 -5.81
CA PHE A 849 6.67 -11.92 -5.86
C PHE A 849 6.56 -13.00 -4.78
N LEU A 850 5.39 -13.10 -4.15
CA LEU A 850 5.22 -13.87 -2.91
C LEU A 850 5.61 -15.37 -2.99
N PRO A 851 5.28 -16.12 -4.08
CA PRO A 851 5.68 -17.53 -4.20
C PRO A 851 7.19 -17.80 -4.19
N SER A 852 8.03 -16.83 -4.55
CA SER A 852 9.49 -16.91 -4.48
C SER A 852 10.06 -15.49 -4.39
N ASN A 853 10.08 -14.96 -3.17
CA ASN A 853 10.23 -13.54 -2.89
C ASN A 853 11.69 -13.06 -2.93
N PHE A 854 12.29 -13.11 -4.12
CA PHE A 854 13.65 -12.62 -4.40
C PHE A 854 13.67 -11.17 -4.91
N GLY A 855 14.82 -10.51 -4.77
CA GLY A 855 15.06 -9.18 -5.30
C GLY A 855 14.33 -8.08 -4.51
N PRO A 856 14.18 -6.86 -5.06
CA PRO A 856 14.43 -6.48 -6.46
C PRO A 856 15.92 -6.55 -6.83
N MET A 857 16.21 -6.85 -8.11
CA MET A 857 17.56 -6.86 -8.63
C MET A 857 17.56 -6.47 -10.11
N TYR A 858 18.17 -5.34 -10.44
CA TYR A 858 18.48 -4.96 -11.82
C TYR A 858 19.89 -5.44 -12.18
N ILE A 859 20.06 -5.93 -13.40
CA ILE A 859 21.36 -6.30 -13.98
C ILE A 859 21.46 -5.85 -15.42
N CYS A 860 22.58 -5.25 -15.79
CA CYS A 860 22.93 -4.95 -17.17
C CYS A 860 24.38 -5.35 -17.41
N LYS A 861 24.65 -6.07 -18.50
CA LYS A 861 25.99 -6.51 -18.89
C LYS A 861 26.45 -5.72 -20.10
N LEU A 862 27.60 -5.08 -19.97
CA LEU A 862 28.23 -4.29 -21.01
C LEU A 862 29.60 -4.89 -21.33
N THR A 863 29.97 -4.92 -22.61
CA THR A 863 31.33 -5.28 -23.03
C THR A 863 31.99 -4.06 -23.68
N ARG A 864 33.23 -3.79 -23.30
CA ARG A 864 34.06 -2.74 -23.90
C ARG A 864 34.62 -3.22 -25.24
N LEU A 865 34.39 -2.46 -26.31
CA LEU A 865 34.83 -2.81 -27.67
C LEU A 865 36.13 -2.13 -28.09
N GLN A 866 36.44 -0.97 -27.52
CA GLN A 866 37.59 -0.11 -27.79
C GLN A 866 38.02 0.62 -26.52
#